data_AF-A0A6B9FSX3-F1
#
_entry.id   AF-A0A6B9FSX3-F1
#
_cell.length_a   1.000
_cell.length_b   1.000
_cell.length_c   1.000
_cell.angle_alpha   90.00
_cell.angle_beta   90.00
_cell.angle_gamma   90.00
#
_symmetry.space_group_name_H-M   'P 1'
#
loop_
_entity.id
_entity.type
_entity.pdbx_description
1 polymer ?
#
loop_
_entity_poly.entity_id
_entity_poly.type
_entity_poly.pdbx_seq_one_letter_code
_entity_poly.pdbx_strand_id
1 'polypeptide(L)'
;MDDPRATATEPQLKVRPTVFVALGGTGMEVLLRLRRRILQADWNGTRIQALDQFPAAAFLYLDTDTLEARETQRAAAADPLSAKVAFREGETLQKAVSLARYQAERRSYPHIDEWLPDRDLARIDASKGAGQIRAIARLLFFDVARSFTGRIAAKAAAVLANMSNAAQLRALGLDTATELRVVVVASVAGGTGSGTVIDAGYAISSLETPRRPDAVDLFLVLPSGFVGANRDRVYANGVATLSELEYVMRGHPRPPYVERWGDHEAVAPDVERPFTDVYLFDSRNLADQHTHAVSDLYDMMADVLFEDFGNSAFAGRKRSIGVNQTQHKMRKWAPPSPLQAGRTALFALTYSALGQAVLATRGSLEFEAAAAQAGLDMIGAFFGLARGRAERRVPTIEERDRFAADRLALRFAAYEVFPKVLRPPPPGIAEFELVDALLQRADGSSIQEAVALAADDAVDAIRTELENFRDWAPSLRREAERLRDDILGRTGSGTPYGPRGAEIREVRARLEAAWLADDGTLAAALYRVLDDQERGGLDYARALIEGVKDLIEGDNGALARLAAAADTYARLADAMLAEHFSASLSRLEQVRPALIVSHRRDAERYLEQARDDLRGACVLRIRSLAAREAAALLRRASARLGSRIGRDPETGSARHDGLLGRLNQGHDDVVRLMRALRLDLAEIRHAIERPSGGTFLVLPSGDLPDLAVPPADRLAWAREAFQAYGGSRAIFALLRADESREALLDAVRTLARRRLAPHRARIPSALDALRALPTDRQREILTLMLLRCMPWIQGRFDAFSPSGDQFKTILAIEGAQAFQAEFGAILRASLPPVLGAGAISILDSDQPGRIVCYCELSGVPLDVLGPLRREWRNAYAQELDRLDAIPLHNHKDYLRFPDPVAPTAAEVEALRETLSLFLRGICLNLLVRAPETGLWRFEFEPGDWRSVGSERTLRRKGFDASQKAAIAARLAAAEAELSPVQTLALAALFAWTGKRAYAPRRETIHYDAEARVGGIGHAVAQDLALRWRRAVPEAGRLPVDADALHDILLARIEDWTRSIPGSLDDVPSEDANRDPADPPTLRALDKRSVDPVMFVTETLLGLASPATPEPPQAPAAQVYVYRDALEGPFPITELVAMARAGTLHADTQIYPLGGAWMPAGAHPDLDSLLAPGPPGS
;
A
#
# COMPACT_ATOMS: atom_id res chain seq x y z
N MET A 1 -32.55 -12.19 48.26
CA MET A 1 -32.22 -13.46 47.60
C MET A 1 -31.49 -13.03 46.35
N ASP A 2 -30.20 -12.77 46.52
CA ASP A 2 -29.35 -12.13 45.52
C ASP A 2 -28.88 -13.20 44.53
N ASP A 3 -29.13 -12.97 43.25
CA ASP A 3 -28.75 -13.84 42.14
C ASP A 3 -27.22 -13.79 41.94
N PRO A 4 -26.47 -14.87 42.21
CA PRO A 4 -25.03 -14.92 42.01
C PRO A 4 -24.74 -15.27 40.56
N ARG A 5 -25.06 -14.36 39.64
CA ARG A 5 -24.46 -14.31 38.30
C ARG A 5 -23.79 -12.96 38.11
N ALA A 6 -22.76 -12.74 38.92
CA ALA A 6 -21.69 -11.84 38.52
C ALA A 6 -21.12 -12.40 37.22
N THR A 7 -21.45 -11.74 36.10
CA THR A 7 -20.81 -11.93 34.81
C THR A 7 -19.30 -11.89 35.01
N ALA A 8 -18.64 -13.02 34.82
CA ALA A 8 -17.19 -13.06 34.73
C ALA A 8 -16.79 -12.06 33.63
N THR A 9 -16.11 -10.98 34.00
CA THR A 9 -15.49 -10.06 33.04
C THR A 9 -14.58 -10.87 32.14
N GLU A 10 -14.95 -10.99 30.86
CA GLU A 10 -14.08 -11.57 29.85
C GLU A 10 -12.70 -10.88 29.89
N PRO A 11 -11.60 -11.64 29.82
CA PRO A 11 -10.26 -11.07 29.90
C PRO A 11 -10.03 -10.11 28.73
N GLN A 12 -9.75 -8.84 29.03
CA GLN A 12 -9.47 -7.83 28.01
C GLN A 12 -8.04 -8.00 27.47
N LEU A 13 -7.87 -7.92 26.15
CA LEU A 13 -6.59 -8.17 25.49
C LEU A 13 -5.70 -6.92 25.49
N LYS A 14 -4.57 -6.93 26.19
CA LYS A 14 -3.56 -5.86 26.04
C LYS A 14 -3.10 -5.79 24.58
N VAL A 15 -3.15 -4.65 23.91
CA VAL A 15 -2.61 -4.49 22.54
C VAL A 15 -1.62 -3.34 22.48
N ARG A 16 -0.55 -3.52 21.70
CA ARG A 16 0.49 -2.50 21.51
C ARG A 16 0.03 -1.48 20.46
N PRO A 17 0.12 -0.16 20.74
CA PRO A 17 -0.02 0.85 19.70
C PRO A 17 0.99 0.56 18.58
N THR A 18 0.49 0.25 17.37
CA THR A 18 1.34 -0.19 16.26
C THR A 18 1.18 0.71 15.02
N VAL A 19 2.29 1.18 14.46
CA VAL A 19 2.30 1.84 13.15
C VAL A 19 2.86 0.86 12.11
N PHE A 20 2.08 0.54 11.08
CA PHE A 20 2.50 -0.28 9.96
C PHE A 20 2.99 0.58 8.80
N VAL A 21 4.15 0.24 8.25
CA VAL A 21 4.77 0.97 7.15
C VAL A 21 4.98 0.03 5.97
N ALA A 22 4.26 0.26 4.88
CA ALA A 22 4.46 -0.42 3.61
C ALA A 22 5.53 0.30 2.78
N LEU A 23 6.56 -0.44 2.36
CA LEU A 23 7.56 0.05 1.42
C LEU A 23 7.48 -0.73 0.10
N GLY A 24 7.07 -0.05 -0.97
CA GLY A 24 6.85 -0.66 -2.29
C GLY A 24 5.59 -1.55 -2.39
N GLY A 25 5.34 -2.08 -3.58
CA GLY A 25 4.16 -2.93 -3.87
C GLY A 25 3.99 -4.15 -2.96
N THR A 26 5.06 -4.84 -2.58
CA THR A 26 4.97 -5.97 -1.63
C THR A 26 4.43 -5.54 -0.26
N GLY A 27 4.94 -4.43 0.28
CA GLY A 27 4.44 -3.88 1.55
C GLY A 27 2.96 -3.48 1.44
N MET A 28 2.58 -2.86 0.32
CA MET A 28 1.20 -2.48 0.03
C MET A 28 0.27 -3.70 0.05
N GLU A 29 0.60 -4.77 -0.69
CA GLU A 29 -0.22 -5.98 -0.80
C GLU A 29 -0.47 -6.67 0.55
N VAL A 30 0.55 -6.76 1.40
CA VAL A 30 0.43 -7.35 2.75
C VAL A 30 -0.43 -6.48 3.65
N LEU A 31 -0.20 -5.16 3.66
CA LEU A 31 -0.94 -4.26 4.54
C LEU A 31 -2.38 -4.02 4.10
N LEU A 32 -2.71 -4.09 2.81
CA LEU A 32 -4.11 -4.09 2.33
C LEU A 32 -4.86 -5.33 2.85
N ARG A 33 -4.21 -6.49 2.83
CA ARG A 33 -4.76 -7.74 3.40
C ARG A 33 -4.95 -7.68 4.90
N LEU A 34 -4.01 -7.07 5.64
CA LEU A 34 -4.15 -6.84 7.09
C LEU A 34 -5.31 -5.88 7.38
N ARG A 35 -5.39 -4.76 6.66
CA ARG A 35 -6.49 -3.78 6.76
C ARG A 35 -7.84 -4.44 6.52
N ARG A 36 -7.94 -5.32 5.52
CA ARG A 36 -9.14 -6.12 5.24
C ARG A 36 -9.54 -7.00 6.42
N ARG A 37 -8.58 -7.73 7.01
CA ARG A 37 -8.80 -8.60 8.18
C ARG A 37 -9.31 -7.79 9.39
N ILE A 38 -8.71 -6.63 9.67
CA ILE A 38 -9.14 -5.74 10.76
C ILE A 38 -10.59 -5.24 10.57
N LEU A 39 -10.95 -4.86 9.35
CA LEU A 39 -12.30 -4.37 9.00
C LEU A 39 -13.37 -5.47 8.98
N GLN A 40 -12.97 -6.71 8.67
CA GLN A 40 -13.85 -7.87 8.61
C GLN A 40 -14.03 -8.58 9.95
N ALA A 41 -13.12 -8.38 10.90
CA ALA A 41 -13.18 -8.98 12.22
C ALA A 41 -14.38 -8.50 13.04
N ASP A 42 -14.84 -9.39 13.92
CA ASP A 42 -15.78 -9.08 14.99
C ASP A 42 -14.97 -8.72 16.25
N TRP A 43 -15.16 -7.51 16.75
CA TRP A 43 -14.46 -6.96 17.90
C TRP A 43 -15.43 -6.89 19.08
N ASN A 44 -15.53 -7.95 19.86
CA ASN A 44 -16.44 -8.05 21.01
C ASN A 44 -17.92 -7.76 20.62
N GLY A 45 -18.40 -8.39 19.54
CA GLY A 45 -19.76 -8.16 19.00
C GLY A 45 -19.94 -6.84 18.25
N THR A 46 -18.87 -6.04 18.12
CA THR A 46 -18.87 -4.77 17.39
C THR A 46 -18.03 -4.90 16.12
N ARG A 47 -18.56 -4.43 14.99
CA ARG A 47 -17.80 -4.32 13.74
C ARG A 47 -17.52 -2.86 13.40
N ILE A 48 -16.26 -2.56 13.16
CA ILE A 48 -15.84 -1.24 12.71
C ILE A 48 -16.22 -1.01 11.25
N GLN A 49 -16.60 0.21 10.91
CA GLN A 49 -17.01 0.62 9.56
C GLN A 49 -15.87 1.24 8.76
N ALA A 50 -14.83 1.70 9.45
CA ALA A 50 -13.65 2.33 8.87
C ALA A 50 -12.43 2.05 9.76
N LEU A 51 -11.24 2.06 9.17
CA LEU A 51 -10.00 1.70 9.87
C LEU A 51 -9.58 2.71 10.93
N ASP A 52 -10.00 3.96 10.83
CA ASP A 52 -9.77 4.98 11.87
C ASP A 52 -10.55 4.73 13.16
N GLN A 53 -11.58 3.88 13.12
CA GLN A 53 -12.29 3.42 14.31
C GLN A 53 -11.52 2.35 15.07
N PHE A 54 -10.48 1.74 14.46
CA PHE A 54 -9.60 0.80 15.13
C PHE A 54 -8.47 1.53 15.84
N PRO A 55 -8.46 1.60 17.19
CA PRO A 55 -7.59 2.51 17.94
C PRO A 55 -6.12 2.06 17.98
N ALA A 56 -5.84 0.77 17.79
CA ALA A 56 -4.54 0.18 18.07
C ALA A 56 -3.55 0.19 16.88
N ALA A 57 -4.00 0.57 15.67
CA ALA A 57 -3.17 0.55 14.48
C ALA A 57 -3.28 1.80 13.62
N ALA A 58 -2.16 2.21 13.03
CA ALA A 58 -2.10 3.20 11.96
C ALA A 58 -1.23 2.70 10.81
N PHE A 59 -1.37 3.31 9.64
CA PHE A 59 -0.73 2.84 8.41
C PHE A 59 -0.08 4.00 7.65
N LEU A 60 1.06 3.70 7.03
CA LEU A 60 1.74 4.56 6.07
C LEU A 60 2.24 3.71 4.89
N TYR A 61 2.19 4.27 3.68
CA TYR A 61 2.68 3.63 2.46
C TYR A 61 3.60 4.59 1.70
N LEU A 62 4.80 4.10 1.32
CA LEU A 62 5.79 4.79 0.51
C LEU A 62 6.04 4.03 -0.80
N ASP A 63 5.95 4.72 -1.94
CA ASP A 63 6.34 4.16 -3.25
C ASP A 63 6.90 5.17 -4.25
N THR A 64 7.70 4.66 -5.18
CA THR A 64 8.15 5.38 -6.39
C THR A 64 7.15 5.30 -7.54
N ASP A 65 6.31 4.26 -7.57
CA ASP A 65 5.32 4.07 -8.62
C ASP A 65 4.01 4.83 -8.31
N THR A 66 3.56 5.64 -9.26
CA THR A 66 2.29 6.40 -9.19
C THR A 66 1.19 5.81 -10.09
N LEU A 67 1.52 4.81 -10.90
CA LEU A 67 0.66 4.11 -11.85
C LEU A 67 0.14 2.77 -11.31
N GLU A 68 0.97 1.98 -10.61
CA GLU A 68 0.57 0.68 -10.04
C GLU A 68 -0.63 0.83 -9.07
N ALA A 69 -0.64 1.91 -8.27
CA ALA A 69 -1.78 2.27 -7.43
C ALA A 69 -3.09 2.46 -8.22
N ARG A 70 -3.03 2.95 -9.47
CA ARG A 70 -4.19 3.13 -10.34
C ARG A 70 -4.68 1.82 -10.95
N GLU A 71 -3.80 0.85 -11.19
CA GLU A 71 -4.16 -0.46 -11.73
C GLU A 71 -4.76 -1.38 -10.64
N THR A 72 -4.19 -1.37 -9.42
CA THR A 72 -4.80 -2.00 -8.25
C THR A 72 -6.15 -1.36 -7.93
N GLN A 73 -6.29 -0.03 -8.06
CA GLN A 73 -7.58 0.68 -7.97
C GLN A 73 -8.58 0.33 -9.09
N ARG A 74 -8.13 -0.06 -10.28
CA ARG A 74 -9.00 -0.49 -11.39
C ARG A 74 -9.48 -1.93 -11.24
N ALA A 75 -8.61 -2.85 -10.80
CA ALA A 75 -9.00 -4.21 -10.43
C ALA A 75 -9.92 -4.21 -9.19
N ALA A 76 -9.69 -3.28 -8.26
CA ALA A 76 -10.50 -2.97 -7.09
C ALA A 76 -11.89 -2.38 -7.38
N ALA A 77 -12.14 -1.82 -8.57
CA ALA A 77 -13.43 -1.23 -8.91
C ALA A 77 -14.60 -2.25 -8.90
N ALA A 78 -14.29 -3.55 -8.82
CA ALA A 78 -15.25 -4.63 -8.65
C ALA A 78 -15.48 -5.07 -7.18
N ASP A 79 -14.63 -4.61 -6.24
CA ASP A 79 -14.66 -4.96 -4.82
C ASP A 79 -14.98 -3.72 -3.96
N PRO A 80 -16.20 -3.59 -3.41
CA PRO A 80 -16.58 -2.49 -2.54
C PRO A 80 -15.67 -2.34 -1.31
N LEU A 81 -15.08 -3.41 -0.75
CA LEU A 81 -14.19 -3.20 0.41
C LEU A 81 -12.89 -2.49 0.03
N SER A 82 -12.55 -2.45 -1.25
CA SER A 82 -11.27 -1.92 -1.69
C SER A 82 -11.08 -0.44 -1.36
N ALA A 83 -12.12 0.40 -1.45
CA ALA A 83 -12.00 1.82 -1.09
C ALA A 83 -11.79 2.02 0.42
N LYS A 84 -12.45 1.24 1.27
CA LYS A 84 -12.24 1.25 2.74
C LYS A 84 -10.88 0.75 3.17
N VAL A 85 -10.31 -0.24 2.47
CA VAL A 85 -8.96 -0.75 2.79
C VAL A 85 -7.85 0.01 2.09
N ALA A 86 -8.14 0.79 1.05
CA ALA A 86 -7.14 1.60 0.35
C ALA A 86 -6.45 2.58 1.31
N PHE A 87 -5.18 2.88 1.02
CA PHE A 87 -4.45 3.91 1.75
C PHE A 87 -4.99 5.30 1.34
N ARG A 88 -5.29 6.12 2.35
CA ARG A 88 -5.79 7.49 2.15
C ARG A 88 -4.66 8.47 1.80
N GLU A 89 -4.98 9.68 1.34
CA GLU A 89 -3.97 10.72 1.02
C GLU A 89 -3.05 11.04 2.22
N GLY A 90 -3.59 11.04 3.45
CA GLY A 90 -2.81 11.20 4.69
C GLY A 90 -1.95 9.98 5.07
N GLU A 91 -2.15 8.84 4.41
CA GLU A 91 -1.45 7.57 4.64
C GLU A 91 -0.49 7.20 3.50
N THR A 92 -0.36 8.04 2.48
CA THR A 92 0.46 7.77 1.30
C THR A 92 1.54 8.82 1.08
N LEU A 93 2.70 8.35 0.64
CA LEU A 93 3.80 9.12 0.10
C LEU A 93 4.23 8.46 -1.20
N GLN A 94 3.58 8.87 -2.30
CA GLN A 94 3.89 8.36 -3.63
C GLN A 94 4.37 9.51 -4.50
N LYS A 95 5.57 9.38 -5.06
CA LYS A 95 6.18 10.42 -5.88
C LYS A 95 7.18 9.82 -6.86
N ALA A 96 7.09 10.27 -8.12
CA ALA A 96 8.12 9.96 -9.12
C ALA A 96 9.40 10.77 -8.83
N VAL A 97 10.55 10.15 -9.01
CA VAL A 97 11.86 10.77 -8.74
C VAL A 97 12.30 11.63 -9.92
N SER A 98 12.71 12.88 -9.66
CA SER A 98 13.31 13.75 -10.68
C SER A 98 14.81 13.48 -10.81
N LEU A 99 15.19 12.43 -11.54
CA LEU A 99 16.60 12.02 -11.71
C LEU A 99 17.46 13.13 -12.33
N ALA A 100 16.93 13.81 -13.35
CA ALA A 100 17.62 14.89 -14.06
C ALA A 100 18.05 16.03 -13.11
N ARG A 101 17.21 16.39 -12.14
CA ARG A 101 17.51 17.42 -11.15
C ARG A 101 18.72 17.03 -10.29
N TYR A 102 18.67 15.86 -9.65
CA TYR A 102 19.74 15.44 -8.73
C TYR A 102 21.07 15.19 -9.43
N GLN A 103 21.05 14.80 -10.70
CA GLN A 103 22.27 14.64 -11.49
C GLN A 103 22.86 15.99 -11.94
N ALA A 104 22.02 16.95 -12.33
CA ALA A 104 22.48 18.28 -12.75
C ALA A 104 23.03 19.12 -11.57
N GLU A 105 22.39 19.01 -10.40
CA GLU A 105 22.69 19.82 -9.21
C GLU A 105 23.47 19.03 -8.15
N ARG A 106 24.20 17.98 -8.55
CA ARG A 106 24.81 17.01 -7.63
C ARG A 106 25.67 17.62 -6.52
N ARG A 107 26.45 18.65 -6.86
CA ARG A 107 27.31 19.41 -5.90
C ARG A 107 26.51 20.20 -4.87
N SER A 108 25.26 20.55 -5.17
CA SER A 108 24.35 21.22 -4.25
C SER A 108 23.78 20.27 -3.20
N TYR A 109 23.99 18.96 -3.34
CA TYR A 109 23.53 17.92 -2.42
C TYR A 109 24.68 17.00 -1.97
N PRO A 110 25.63 17.48 -1.14
CA PRO A 110 26.79 16.68 -0.72
C PRO A 110 26.43 15.33 -0.09
N HIS A 111 25.35 15.30 0.71
CA HIS A 111 24.83 14.09 1.37
C HIS A 111 24.16 13.09 0.41
N ILE A 112 23.87 13.48 -0.84
CA ILE A 112 23.42 12.60 -1.92
C ILE A 112 24.60 12.19 -2.80
N ASP A 113 25.50 13.13 -3.11
CA ASP A 113 26.65 12.87 -3.98
C ASP A 113 27.59 11.79 -3.42
N GLU A 114 27.69 11.67 -2.09
CA GLU A 114 28.48 10.62 -1.43
C GLU A 114 28.14 9.21 -1.93
N TRP A 115 26.85 8.91 -2.15
CA TRP A 115 26.40 7.55 -2.41
C TRP A 115 25.74 7.34 -3.77
N LEU A 116 25.19 8.39 -4.40
CA LEU A 116 24.53 8.30 -5.71
C LEU A 116 25.52 7.75 -6.76
N PRO A 117 25.18 6.78 -7.63
CA PRO A 117 26.14 6.26 -8.62
C PRO A 117 26.56 7.29 -9.67
N ASP A 118 27.82 7.30 -10.10
CA ASP A 118 28.31 8.27 -11.12
C ASP A 118 27.73 8.01 -12.53
N ARG A 119 27.14 6.83 -12.75
CA ARG A 119 26.49 6.46 -14.00
C ARG A 119 25.26 7.32 -14.27
N ASP A 120 25.03 7.64 -15.55
CA ASP A 120 23.83 8.33 -16.00
C ASP A 120 22.58 7.43 -15.91
N LEU A 121 21.75 7.68 -14.90
CA LEU A 121 20.44 7.09 -14.67
C LEU A 121 19.28 7.79 -15.42
N ALA A 122 19.49 8.90 -16.14
CA ALA A 122 18.41 9.68 -16.77
C ALA A 122 17.66 8.90 -17.89
N ARG A 123 18.26 7.81 -18.38
CA ARG A 123 17.65 6.92 -19.39
C ARG A 123 16.53 6.04 -18.81
N ILE A 124 16.38 5.98 -17.48
CA ILE A 124 15.34 5.20 -16.82
C ILE A 124 14.10 6.07 -16.64
N ASP A 125 12.96 5.57 -17.12
CA ASP A 125 11.65 6.21 -16.93
C ASP A 125 11.15 6.02 -15.48
N ALA A 126 11.59 6.92 -14.59
CA ALA A 126 11.22 6.92 -13.18
C ALA A 126 9.73 7.19 -12.92
N SER A 127 8.93 7.51 -13.95
CA SER A 127 7.47 7.63 -13.82
C SER A 127 6.76 6.27 -13.70
N LYS A 128 7.44 5.18 -14.09
CA LYS A 128 7.00 3.77 -13.98
C LYS A 128 7.66 3.05 -12.78
N GLY A 129 7.97 3.80 -11.73
CA GLY A 129 8.68 3.32 -10.56
C GLY A 129 10.20 3.18 -10.76
N ALA A 130 10.85 2.51 -9.80
CA ALA A 130 12.31 2.42 -9.73
C ALA A 130 12.96 1.44 -10.72
N GLY A 131 12.20 0.67 -11.51
CA GLY A 131 12.76 -0.25 -12.52
C GLY A 131 13.77 -1.28 -11.98
N GLN A 132 13.62 -1.73 -10.72
CA GLN A 132 14.57 -2.61 -10.01
C GLN A 132 15.96 -1.98 -9.78
N ILE A 133 16.05 -0.64 -9.73
CA ILE A 133 17.27 0.11 -9.45
C ILE A 133 17.16 0.77 -8.08
N ARG A 134 17.90 0.22 -7.11
CA ARG A 134 17.80 0.57 -5.69
C ARG A 134 18.12 2.04 -5.40
N ALA A 135 19.14 2.58 -6.07
CA ALA A 135 19.55 3.97 -5.91
C ALA A 135 18.46 4.99 -6.31
N ILE A 136 17.59 4.67 -7.26
CA ILE A 136 16.45 5.55 -7.63
C ILE A 136 15.48 5.65 -6.46
N ALA A 137 15.16 4.52 -5.83
CA ALA A 137 14.29 4.51 -4.68
C ALA A 137 14.92 5.19 -3.45
N ARG A 138 16.23 5.03 -3.24
CA ARG A 138 16.94 5.79 -2.20
C ARG A 138 16.85 7.30 -2.44
N LEU A 139 16.95 7.76 -3.69
CA LEU A 139 16.76 9.19 -4.02
C LEU A 139 15.34 9.67 -3.66
N LEU A 140 14.30 8.88 -3.94
CA LEU A 140 12.95 9.20 -3.48
C LEU A 140 12.94 9.43 -1.96
N PHE A 141 13.55 8.52 -1.20
CA PHE A 141 13.54 8.61 0.25
C PHE A 141 14.16 9.91 0.74
N PHE A 142 15.32 10.31 0.18
CA PHE A 142 15.96 11.58 0.52
C PHE A 142 15.08 12.80 0.21
N ASP A 143 14.32 12.78 -0.90
CA ASP A 143 13.38 13.84 -1.26
C ASP A 143 12.18 13.94 -0.30
N VAL A 144 11.75 12.82 0.29
CA VAL A 144 10.55 12.76 1.13
C VAL A 144 10.82 12.52 2.62
N ALA A 145 12.08 12.43 3.05
CA ALA A 145 12.47 12.04 4.42
C ALA A 145 11.76 12.88 5.49
N ARG A 146 11.70 14.20 5.32
CA ARG A 146 10.97 15.11 6.22
C ARG A 146 9.47 14.80 6.30
N SER A 147 8.84 14.57 5.15
CA SER A 147 7.42 14.25 5.11
C SER A 147 7.14 12.87 5.70
N PHE A 148 8.03 11.91 5.45
CA PHE A 148 7.98 10.56 5.98
C PHE A 148 8.05 10.55 7.50
N THR A 149 9.08 11.17 8.10
CA THR A 149 9.22 11.25 9.57
C THR A 149 8.07 12.02 10.20
N GLY A 150 7.64 13.15 9.61
CA GLY A 150 6.50 13.93 10.09
C GLY A 150 5.18 13.13 10.09
N ARG A 151 4.94 12.33 9.04
CA ARG A 151 3.76 11.45 8.98
C ARG A 151 3.83 10.30 9.97
N ILE A 152 4.97 9.64 10.12
CA ILE A 152 5.12 8.59 11.13
C ILE A 152 4.91 9.15 12.53
N ALA A 153 5.51 10.31 12.86
CA ALA A 153 5.32 10.98 14.14
C ALA A 153 3.83 11.29 14.42
N ALA A 154 3.12 11.81 13.42
CA ALA A 154 1.68 12.07 13.52
C ALA A 154 0.86 10.78 13.72
N LYS A 155 1.18 9.70 12.99
CA LYS A 155 0.51 8.40 13.15
C LYS A 155 0.81 7.77 14.52
N ALA A 156 2.06 7.83 14.98
CA ALA A 156 2.43 7.37 16.31
C ALA A 156 1.69 8.13 17.42
N ALA A 157 1.60 9.47 17.29
CA ALA A 157 0.84 10.29 18.23
C ALA A 157 -0.65 9.95 18.23
N ALA A 158 -1.25 9.73 17.06
CA ALA A 158 -2.65 9.35 16.93
C ALA A 158 -2.93 7.99 17.60
N VAL A 159 -2.13 6.96 17.31
CA VAL A 159 -2.35 5.62 17.91
C VAL A 159 -2.12 5.66 19.42
N LEU A 160 -1.08 6.34 19.90
CA LEU A 160 -0.85 6.50 21.34
C LEU A 160 -2.00 7.23 22.05
N ALA A 161 -2.53 8.29 21.43
CA ALA A 161 -3.69 9.01 21.95
C ALA A 161 -4.96 8.13 21.95
N ASN A 162 -5.22 7.40 20.87
CA ASN A 162 -6.37 6.50 20.78
C ASN A 162 -6.32 5.38 21.82
N MET A 163 -5.12 4.87 22.11
CA MET A 163 -4.91 3.87 23.15
C MET A 163 -5.18 4.41 24.57
N SER A 164 -5.33 5.73 24.77
CA SER A 164 -5.78 6.28 26.07
C SER A 164 -7.31 6.24 26.26
N ASN A 165 -8.08 5.97 25.20
CA ASN A 165 -9.54 5.92 25.25
C ASN A 165 -10.06 4.55 25.72
N ALA A 166 -10.08 4.35 27.04
CA ALA A 166 -10.50 3.09 27.64
C ALA A 166 -11.95 2.67 27.31
N ALA A 167 -12.85 3.61 27.01
CA ALA A 167 -14.22 3.29 26.62
C ALA A 167 -14.28 2.65 25.23
N GLN A 168 -13.56 3.22 24.25
CA GLN A 168 -13.46 2.69 22.89
C GLN A 168 -12.78 1.32 22.87
N LEU A 169 -11.71 1.15 23.63
CA LEU A 169 -11.00 -0.13 23.72
C LEU A 169 -11.88 -1.24 24.31
N ARG A 170 -12.57 -0.97 25.43
CA ARG A 170 -13.49 -1.94 26.03
C ARG A 170 -14.64 -2.33 25.09
N ALA A 171 -15.17 -1.39 24.31
CA ALA A 171 -16.20 -1.68 23.31
C ALA A 171 -15.72 -2.65 22.21
N LEU A 172 -14.42 -2.72 21.97
CA LEU A 172 -13.78 -3.62 21.00
C LEU A 172 -13.13 -4.85 21.65
N GLY A 173 -13.22 -5.02 22.97
CA GLY A 173 -12.59 -6.13 23.71
C GLY A 173 -11.06 -5.96 23.92
N LEU A 174 -10.54 -4.76 23.74
CA LEU A 174 -9.12 -4.43 23.82
C LEU A 174 -8.77 -3.81 25.18
N ASP A 175 -7.51 -3.95 25.59
CA ASP A 175 -6.87 -3.34 26.76
C ASP A 175 -5.58 -2.63 26.35
N THR A 176 -5.15 -1.70 27.19
CA THR A 176 -4.04 -0.79 26.94
C THR A 176 -2.67 -1.44 27.17
N ALA A 177 -1.79 -1.34 26.17
CA ALA A 177 -0.35 -1.32 26.38
C ALA A 177 0.21 0.03 25.93
N THR A 178 1.30 0.48 26.56
CA THR A 178 1.92 1.77 26.21
C THR A 178 2.97 1.62 25.12
N GLU A 179 3.63 0.46 25.02
CA GLU A 179 4.76 0.16 24.12
C GLU A 179 4.42 0.38 22.62
N LEU A 180 5.07 1.36 21.99
CA LEU A 180 4.91 1.78 20.61
C LEU A 180 5.76 0.88 19.74
N ARG A 181 5.09 0.18 18.83
CA ARG A 181 5.73 -0.68 17.85
C ARG A 181 5.60 -0.06 16.47
N VAL A 182 6.65 -0.14 15.67
CA VAL A 182 6.59 0.13 14.23
C VAL A 182 6.93 -1.15 13.50
N VAL A 183 6.06 -1.56 12.57
CA VAL A 183 6.29 -2.75 11.73
C VAL A 183 6.44 -2.28 10.29
N VAL A 184 7.63 -2.48 9.73
CA VAL A 184 7.95 -2.17 8.34
C VAL A 184 7.80 -3.44 7.52
N VAL A 185 7.08 -3.37 6.39
CA VAL A 185 6.91 -4.49 5.45
C VAL A 185 7.50 -4.10 4.10
N ALA A 186 8.44 -4.91 3.61
CA ALA A 186 9.17 -4.66 2.36
C ALA A 186 9.59 -5.97 1.67
N SER A 187 10.17 -5.86 0.48
CA SER A 187 10.90 -6.96 -0.17
C SER A 187 12.30 -6.53 -0.60
N VAL A 188 13.24 -7.47 -0.63
CA VAL A 188 14.60 -7.24 -1.18
C VAL A 188 14.65 -7.35 -2.71
N ALA A 189 13.57 -7.84 -3.34
CA ALA A 189 13.50 -8.12 -4.77
C ALA A 189 13.12 -6.90 -5.62
N GLY A 190 12.25 -6.03 -5.10
CA GLY A 190 11.74 -4.86 -5.81
C GLY A 190 12.75 -3.70 -5.86
N GLY A 191 12.44 -2.64 -6.64
CA GLY A 191 13.24 -1.41 -6.65
C GLY A 191 12.98 -0.49 -5.45
N THR A 192 11.70 -0.20 -5.17
CA THR A 192 11.29 0.69 -4.07
C THR A 192 11.69 0.13 -2.70
N GLY A 193 11.13 -1.01 -2.30
CA GLY A 193 11.33 -1.57 -0.96
C GLY A 193 12.80 -1.79 -0.62
N SER A 194 13.54 -2.47 -1.50
CA SER A 194 14.95 -2.79 -1.29
C SER A 194 15.87 -1.56 -1.27
N GLY A 195 15.48 -0.47 -1.95
CA GLY A 195 16.25 0.76 -2.01
C GLY A 195 15.98 1.74 -0.86
N THR A 196 14.81 1.68 -0.21
CA THR A 196 14.45 2.59 0.89
C THR A 196 14.49 1.96 2.28
N VAL A 197 14.47 0.63 2.40
CA VAL A 197 14.22 -0.06 3.68
C VAL A 197 15.19 0.33 4.80
N ILE A 198 16.49 0.41 4.52
CA ILE A 198 17.49 0.71 5.56
C ILE A 198 17.38 2.18 6.01
N ASP A 199 17.27 3.11 5.07
CA ASP A 199 17.09 4.54 5.37
C ASP A 199 15.80 4.80 6.14
N ALA A 200 14.69 4.16 5.75
CA ALA A 200 13.41 4.23 6.47
C ALA A 200 13.52 3.70 7.90
N GLY A 201 14.21 2.57 8.12
CA GLY A 201 14.42 2.01 9.45
C GLY A 201 15.20 2.95 10.37
N TYR A 202 16.29 3.56 9.88
CA TYR A 202 17.03 4.57 10.64
C TYR A 202 16.16 5.80 10.93
N ALA A 203 15.39 6.29 9.95
CA ALA A 203 14.53 7.46 10.14
C ALA A 203 13.43 7.20 11.19
N ILE A 204 12.83 6.00 11.19
CA ILE A 204 11.83 5.58 12.18
C ILE A 204 12.48 5.44 13.57
N SER A 205 13.62 4.77 13.66
CA SER A 205 14.32 4.53 14.92
C SER A 205 14.86 5.84 15.54
N SER A 206 15.09 6.86 14.72
CA SER A 206 15.54 8.19 15.14
C SER A 206 14.41 9.12 15.60
N LEU A 207 13.15 8.68 15.57
CA LEU A 207 12.02 9.51 16.03
C LEU A 207 12.11 9.76 17.53
N GLU A 208 11.94 11.02 17.94
CA GLU A 208 11.87 11.41 19.36
C GLU A 208 10.47 11.88 19.78
N THR A 209 9.67 12.38 18.84
CA THR A 209 8.31 12.90 19.09
C THR A 209 7.28 12.04 18.37
N PRO A 210 6.15 11.66 19.01
CA PRO A 210 5.76 11.92 20.41
C PRO A 210 6.61 11.15 21.42
N ARG A 211 7.25 10.06 20.98
CA ARG A 211 8.29 9.31 21.69
C ARG A 211 8.99 8.39 20.70
N ARG A 212 10.16 7.90 21.09
CA ARG A 212 10.86 6.85 20.35
C ARG A 212 10.08 5.53 20.36
N PRO A 213 9.98 4.81 19.23
CA PRO A 213 9.44 3.45 19.20
C PRO A 213 10.23 2.51 20.12
N ASP A 214 9.54 1.66 20.88
CA ASP A 214 10.21 0.63 21.72
C ASP A 214 10.67 -0.56 20.86
N ALA A 215 10.04 -0.78 19.71
CA ALA A 215 10.43 -1.81 18.75
C ALA A 215 10.17 -1.35 17.31
N VAL A 216 11.15 -1.57 16.42
CA VAL A 216 11.03 -1.36 14.97
C VAL A 216 11.34 -2.69 14.29
N ASP A 217 10.30 -3.42 13.89
CA ASP A 217 10.44 -4.74 13.28
C ASP A 217 10.35 -4.64 11.76
N LEU A 218 11.21 -5.38 11.05
CA LEU A 218 11.16 -5.50 9.60
C LEU A 218 10.63 -6.87 9.17
N PHE A 219 9.58 -6.90 8.36
CA PHE A 219 9.06 -8.08 7.69
C PHE A 219 9.51 -8.02 6.23
N LEU A 220 10.43 -8.90 5.86
CA LEU A 220 11.20 -8.82 4.62
C LEU A 220 11.01 -10.06 3.74
N VAL A 221 10.37 -9.86 2.60
CA VAL A 221 10.20 -10.93 1.60
C VAL A 221 11.48 -11.08 0.76
N LEU A 222 11.97 -12.32 0.68
CA LEU A 222 13.18 -12.75 0.00
C LEU A 222 12.97 -12.96 -1.51
N PRO A 223 14.06 -13.02 -2.30
CA PRO A 223 13.99 -12.95 -3.76
C PRO A 223 13.22 -14.08 -4.46
N SER A 224 13.13 -15.29 -3.88
CA SER A 224 12.53 -16.44 -4.57
C SER A 224 11.03 -16.28 -4.84
N GLY A 225 10.34 -15.40 -4.11
CA GLY A 225 8.93 -15.07 -4.36
C GLY A 225 8.66 -14.35 -5.69
N PHE A 226 9.70 -13.90 -6.40
CA PHE A 226 9.57 -12.98 -7.55
C PHE A 226 10.29 -13.47 -8.82
N VAL A 227 10.47 -14.78 -8.97
CA VAL A 227 11.19 -15.39 -10.10
C VAL A 227 10.34 -15.32 -11.39
N GLY A 228 10.38 -14.16 -12.05
CA GLY A 228 9.83 -13.89 -13.38
C GLY A 228 10.93 -13.69 -14.44
N ALA A 229 10.68 -12.84 -15.43
CA ALA A 229 11.58 -12.61 -16.58
C ALA A 229 12.96 -11.98 -16.26
N ASN A 230 13.21 -11.53 -15.01
CA ASN A 230 14.46 -10.88 -14.61
C ASN A 230 15.06 -11.46 -13.31
N ARG A 231 15.19 -12.79 -13.25
CA ARG A 231 15.62 -13.55 -12.07
C ARG A 231 16.98 -13.09 -11.52
N ASP A 232 18.00 -12.96 -12.36
CA ASP A 232 19.37 -12.68 -11.90
C ASP A 232 19.47 -11.31 -11.25
N ARG A 233 18.79 -10.30 -11.81
CA ARG A 233 18.70 -8.96 -11.23
C ARG A 233 17.98 -8.96 -9.87
N VAL A 234 16.87 -9.69 -9.76
CA VAL A 234 16.12 -9.82 -8.50
C VAL A 234 16.99 -10.44 -7.42
N TYR A 235 17.75 -11.49 -7.76
CA TYR A 235 18.68 -12.14 -6.84
C TYR A 235 19.84 -11.23 -6.46
N ALA A 236 20.43 -10.53 -7.43
CA ALA A 236 21.53 -9.60 -7.20
C ALA A 236 21.13 -8.42 -6.29
N ASN A 237 19.95 -7.84 -6.51
CA ASN A 237 19.37 -6.84 -5.59
C ASN A 237 19.16 -7.42 -4.19
N GLY A 238 18.70 -8.67 -4.11
CA GLY A 238 18.58 -9.44 -2.88
C GLY A 238 19.89 -9.49 -2.10
N VAL A 239 20.98 -9.93 -2.74
CA VAL A 239 22.31 -10.00 -2.12
C VAL A 239 22.81 -8.63 -1.69
N ALA A 240 22.67 -7.61 -2.54
CA ALA A 240 23.12 -6.26 -2.21
C ALA A 240 22.39 -5.69 -0.99
N THR A 241 21.07 -5.85 -0.94
CA THR A 241 20.25 -5.40 0.20
C THR A 241 20.60 -6.16 1.47
N LEU A 242 20.79 -7.48 1.41
CA LEU A 242 21.16 -8.30 2.56
C LEU A 242 22.58 -8.01 3.05
N SER A 243 23.51 -7.69 2.14
CA SER A 243 24.88 -7.26 2.45
C SER A 243 24.89 -5.91 3.18
N GLU A 244 24.12 -4.94 2.71
CA GLU A 244 23.94 -3.64 3.38
C GLU A 244 23.21 -3.79 4.71
N LEU A 245 22.20 -4.67 4.78
CA LEU A 245 21.48 -4.96 6.02
C LEU A 245 22.41 -5.60 7.06
N GLU A 246 23.26 -6.54 6.64
CA GLU A 246 24.27 -7.13 7.50
C GLU A 246 25.26 -6.09 8.03
N TYR A 247 25.65 -5.13 7.21
CA TYR A 247 26.51 -4.03 7.64
C TYR A 247 25.90 -3.24 8.81
N VAL A 248 24.63 -2.87 8.70
CA VAL A 248 23.95 -2.01 9.70
C VAL A 248 23.45 -2.79 10.91
N MET A 249 23.07 -4.06 10.75
CA MET A 249 22.56 -4.89 11.85
C MET A 249 23.67 -5.43 12.77
N ARG A 250 24.95 -5.32 12.37
CA ARG A 250 26.11 -5.54 13.26
C ARG A 250 26.27 -4.47 14.34
N GLY A 251 25.59 -3.33 14.22
CA GLY A 251 25.61 -2.22 15.18
C GLY A 251 26.79 -1.26 14.99
N HIS A 252 26.51 0.05 15.10
CA HIS A 252 27.49 1.15 14.98
C HIS A 252 28.42 1.05 13.76
N PRO A 253 27.87 1.00 12.53
CA PRO A 253 28.68 0.91 11.32
C PRO A 253 29.66 2.09 11.24
N ARG A 254 30.92 1.79 10.87
CA ARG A 254 31.94 2.80 10.62
C ARG A 254 32.60 2.57 9.25
N PRO A 255 32.46 3.52 8.30
CA PRO A 255 31.65 4.74 8.38
C PRO A 255 30.13 4.47 8.53
N PRO A 256 29.33 5.44 9.00
CA PRO A 256 27.87 5.29 9.06
C PRO A 256 27.27 4.94 7.69
N TYR A 257 26.15 4.20 7.66
CA TYR A 257 25.42 3.94 6.41
C TYR A 257 24.74 5.20 5.86
N VAL A 258 24.24 6.04 6.77
CA VAL A 258 23.69 7.37 6.50
C VAL A 258 23.87 8.22 7.75
N GLU A 259 24.30 9.47 7.60
CA GLU A 259 24.35 10.43 8.71
C GLU A 259 23.14 11.36 8.72
N ARG A 260 22.69 11.77 7.53
CA ARG A 260 21.57 12.68 7.31
C ARG A 260 20.93 12.51 5.94
N TRP A 261 19.65 12.84 5.85
CA TRP A 261 18.88 12.88 4.60
C TRP A 261 18.65 14.29 4.07
N GLY A 262 18.91 15.32 4.89
CA GLY A 262 18.76 16.72 4.57
C GLY A 262 19.40 17.62 5.62
N ASP A 263 19.11 18.91 5.58
CA ASP A 263 19.72 19.89 6.49
C ASP A 263 19.26 19.74 7.95
N HIS A 264 18.08 19.15 8.18
CA HIS A 264 17.46 19.02 9.50
C HIS A 264 17.08 17.58 9.85
N GLU A 265 17.31 16.64 8.94
CA GLU A 265 16.94 15.24 9.08
C GLU A 265 18.22 14.41 9.25
N ALA A 266 18.62 14.19 10.51
CA ALA A 266 19.80 13.39 10.84
C ALA A 266 19.42 12.09 11.56
N VAL A 267 20.29 11.09 11.48
CA VAL A 267 20.19 9.89 12.33
C VAL A 267 20.48 10.29 13.77
N ALA A 268 19.62 9.85 14.70
CA ALA A 268 19.84 10.15 16.12
C ALA A 268 21.10 9.44 16.64
N PRO A 269 21.95 10.11 17.45
CA PRO A 269 23.28 9.59 17.83
C PRO A 269 23.29 8.24 18.57
N ASP A 270 22.19 7.91 19.25
CA ASP A 270 22.00 6.69 20.04
C ASP A 270 21.35 5.54 19.26
N VAL A 271 21.01 5.75 17.98
CA VAL A 271 20.45 4.69 17.11
C VAL A 271 21.59 3.83 16.57
N GLU A 272 21.81 2.68 17.20
CA GLU A 272 22.90 1.77 16.79
C GLU A 272 22.58 0.99 15.50
N ARG A 273 21.29 0.73 15.25
CA ARG A 273 20.77 -0.10 14.15
C ARG A 273 19.37 0.35 13.70
N PRO A 274 18.97 0.10 12.44
CA PRO A 274 17.68 0.57 11.91
C PRO A 274 16.48 -0.27 12.37
N PHE A 275 16.69 -1.50 12.83
CA PHE A 275 15.63 -2.43 13.22
C PHE A 275 15.99 -3.17 14.51
N THR A 276 14.97 -3.49 15.31
CA THR A 276 15.09 -4.35 16.49
C THR A 276 15.21 -5.82 16.09
N ASP A 277 14.42 -6.24 15.10
CA ASP A 277 14.39 -7.60 14.54
C ASP A 277 14.04 -7.58 13.04
N VAL A 278 14.52 -8.58 12.31
CA VAL A 278 14.25 -8.75 10.88
C VAL A 278 13.69 -10.14 10.63
N TYR A 279 12.38 -10.20 10.37
CA TYR A 279 11.66 -11.41 9.99
C TYR A 279 11.77 -11.66 8.49
N LEU A 280 12.40 -12.77 8.12
CA LEU A 280 12.65 -13.20 6.76
C LEU A 280 11.56 -14.15 6.27
N PHE A 281 11.12 -13.95 5.02
CA PHE A 281 10.06 -14.74 4.39
C PHE A 281 10.44 -15.13 2.95
N ASP A 282 10.39 -16.42 2.63
CA ASP A 282 10.71 -17.00 1.34
C ASP A 282 9.55 -17.88 0.85
N SER A 283 9.53 -18.23 -0.43
CA SER A 283 8.48 -19.07 -1.02
C SER A 283 8.58 -20.56 -0.62
N ARG A 284 9.62 -20.93 0.15
CA ARG A 284 9.88 -22.27 0.66
C ARG A 284 10.23 -22.21 2.15
N ASN A 285 9.70 -23.13 2.93
CA ASN A 285 9.94 -23.19 4.38
C ASN A 285 10.95 -24.27 4.80
N LEU A 286 11.29 -24.31 6.09
CA LEU A 286 12.26 -25.28 6.65
C LEU A 286 11.83 -26.75 6.56
N ALA A 287 10.55 -27.01 6.33
CA ALA A 287 9.96 -28.34 6.17
C ALA A 287 9.70 -28.69 4.69
N ASP A 288 10.36 -27.99 3.78
CA ASP A 288 10.29 -28.23 2.34
C ASP A 288 8.89 -28.03 1.72
N GLN A 289 8.04 -27.24 2.38
CA GLN A 289 6.76 -26.81 1.83
C GLN A 289 6.96 -25.59 0.93
N HIS A 290 6.16 -25.49 -0.12
CA HIS A 290 6.25 -24.43 -1.13
C HIS A 290 4.91 -23.70 -1.26
N THR A 291 4.94 -22.37 -1.43
CA THR A 291 3.77 -21.59 -1.84
C THR A 291 3.52 -21.79 -3.34
N HIS A 292 2.26 -21.80 -3.77
CA HIS A 292 1.93 -21.84 -5.21
C HIS A 292 2.09 -20.47 -5.86
N ALA A 293 1.74 -19.42 -5.12
CA ALA A 293 1.91 -18.04 -5.52
C ALA A 293 2.43 -17.21 -4.34
N VAL A 294 3.13 -16.11 -4.63
CA VAL A 294 3.61 -15.19 -3.59
C VAL A 294 2.46 -14.59 -2.76
N SER A 295 1.24 -14.55 -3.31
CA SER A 295 0.04 -14.15 -2.57
C SER A 295 -0.22 -15.02 -1.34
N ASP A 296 0.09 -16.32 -1.39
CA ASP A 296 -0.06 -17.22 -0.24
C ASP A 296 0.81 -16.76 0.94
N LEU A 297 2.02 -16.27 0.63
CA LEU A 297 2.93 -15.69 1.61
C LEU A 297 2.39 -14.37 2.15
N TYR A 298 1.83 -13.52 1.29
CA TYR A 298 1.22 -12.25 1.71
C TYR A 298 0.03 -12.45 2.65
N ASP A 299 -0.80 -13.45 2.37
CA ASP A 299 -1.91 -13.82 3.24
C ASP A 299 -1.44 -14.34 4.59
N MET A 300 -0.45 -15.25 4.61
CA MET A 300 0.15 -15.70 5.86
C MET A 300 0.76 -14.54 6.66
N MET A 301 1.51 -13.64 6.03
CA MET A 301 2.10 -12.49 6.71
C MET A 301 1.01 -11.58 7.31
N ALA A 302 -0.07 -11.33 6.56
CA ALA A 302 -1.20 -10.55 7.04
C ALA A 302 -1.93 -11.24 8.20
N ASP A 303 -2.09 -12.57 8.16
CA ASP A 303 -2.64 -13.35 9.27
C ASP A 303 -1.76 -13.24 10.51
N VAL A 304 -0.45 -13.45 10.38
CA VAL A 304 0.50 -13.33 11.50
C VAL A 304 0.43 -11.95 12.14
N LEU A 305 0.37 -10.88 11.35
CA LEU A 305 0.25 -9.51 11.87
C LEU A 305 -1.13 -9.24 12.49
N PHE A 306 -2.19 -9.82 11.93
CA PHE A 306 -3.54 -9.70 12.46
C PHE A 306 -3.69 -10.38 13.84
N GLU A 307 -3.07 -11.55 14.01
CA GLU A 307 -3.10 -12.28 15.28
C GLU A 307 -2.45 -11.53 16.46
N ASP A 308 -1.66 -10.48 16.21
CA ASP A 308 -1.16 -9.61 17.29
C ASP A 308 -2.28 -8.78 17.97
N PHE A 309 -3.43 -8.66 17.30
CA PHE A 309 -4.63 -7.96 17.75
C PHE A 309 -5.78 -8.90 18.16
N GLY A 310 -5.68 -10.20 17.88
CA GLY A 310 -6.76 -11.17 18.17
C GLY A 310 -7.01 -11.38 19.67
N ASN A 311 -8.28 -11.51 20.06
CA ASN A 311 -8.72 -11.57 21.47
C ASN A 311 -8.49 -12.94 22.14
N SER A 312 -7.23 -13.36 22.32
CA SER A 312 -6.97 -14.67 22.92
C SER A 312 -5.65 -14.78 23.69
N ALA A 313 -5.54 -15.86 24.48
CA ALA A 313 -4.30 -16.28 25.13
C ALA A 313 -3.14 -16.47 24.13
N PHE A 314 -3.45 -16.73 22.86
CA PHE A 314 -2.48 -16.87 21.78
C PHE A 314 -1.70 -15.59 21.52
N ALA A 315 -2.38 -14.45 21.32
CA ALA A 315 -1.74 -13.15 21.09
C ALA A 315 -0.84 -12.74 22.27
N GLY A 316 -1.30 -12.98 23.50
CA GLY A 316 -0.50 -12.77 24.72
C GLY A 316 0.76 -13.63 24.75
N ARG A 317 0.65 -14.93 24.43
CA ARG A 317 1.78 -15.87 24.43
C ARG A 317 2.79 -15.57 23.33
N LYS A 318 2.34 -15.22 22.13
CA LYS A 318 3.19 -14.84 20.99
C LYS A 318 4.11 -13.66 21.36
N ARG A 319 3.57 -12.62 22.02
CA ARG A 319 4.38 -11.48 22.49
C ARG A 319 5.38 -11.85 23.57
N SER A 320 4.98 -12.69 24.54
CA SER A 320 5.88 -13.19 25.58
C SER A 320 7.05 -13.96 24.97
N ILE A 321 6.80 -14.75 23.92
CA ILE A 321 7.85 -15.44 23.17
C ILE A 321 8.82 -14.44 22.54
N GLY A 322 8.33 -13.43 21.81
CA GLY A 322 9.20 -12.43 21.19
C GLY A 322 10.17 -11.75 22.17
N VAL A 323 9.69 -11.39 23.37
CA VAL A 323 10.54 -10.82 24.44
C VAL A 323 11.61 -11.81 24.89
N ASN A 324 11.22 -13.04 25.23
CA ASN A 324 12.15 -14.08 25.70
C ASN A 324 13.20 -14.42 24.63
N GLN A 325 12.81 -14.44 23.35
CA GLN A 325 13.70 -14.78 22.25
C GLN A 325 14.74 -13.68 21.94
N THR A 326 14.60 -12.48 22.51
CA THR A 326 15.56 -11.38 22.33
C THR A 326 16.95 -11.74 22.82
N GLN A 327 17.07 -12.63 23.82
CA GLN A 327 18.36 -13.13 24.32
C GLN A 327 19.25 -13.76 23.23
N HIS A 328 18.64 -14.40 22.22
CA HIS A 328 19.36 -15.03 21.11
C HIS A 328 19.90 -14.01 20.10
N LYS A 329 19.42 -12.77 20.16
CA LYS A 329 19.72 -11.68 19.22
C LYS A 329 20.75 -10.68 19.76
N MET A 330 21.10 -10.79 21.05
CA MET A 330 22.05 -9.89 21.72
C MET A 330 23.51 -10.14 21.33
N ARG A 331 23.84 -11.35 20.86
CA ARG A 331 25.21 -11.74 20.52
C ARG A 331 25.45 -11.70 19.02
N LYS A 332 26.72 -11.62 18.64
CA LYS A 332 27.16 -11.86 17.25
C LYS A 332 27.61 -13.31 17.10
N TRP A 333 27.42 -13.87 15.91
CA TRP A 333 27.90 -15.20 15.56
C TRP A 333 29.29 -15.14 14.95
N ALA A 334 30.19 -15.98 15.47
CA ALA A 334 31.49 -16.25 14.86
C ALA A 334 31.41 -17.62 14.17
N PRO A 335 31.67 -17.71 12.85
CA PRO A 335 31.64 -18.98 12.15
C PRO A 335 32.76 -19.90 12.68
N PRO A 336 32.56 -21.23 12.67
CA PRO A 336 33.61 -22.17 13.01
C PRO A 336 34.86 -21.94 12.13
N SER A 337 35.98 -21.60 12.76
CA SER A 337 37.25 -21.40 12.08
C SER A 337 38.18 -22.58 12.36
N PRO A 338 38.89 -23.13 11.36
CA PRO A 338 39.94 -24.14 11.57
C PRO A 338 41.11 -23.62 12.42
N LEU A 339 41.25 -22.30 12.58
CA LEU A 339 42.38 -21.64 13.20
C LEU A 339 41.91 -20.92 14.48
N GLN A 340 42.42 -21.36 15.63
CA GLN A 340 42.08 -20.81 16.95
C GLN A 340 42.44 -19.32 17.15
N ALA A 341 43.29 -18.72 16.30
CA ALA A 341 43.98 -17.45 16.57
C ALA A 341 43.41 -16.20 15.86
N GLY A 342 42.49 -16.32 14.90
CA GLY A 342 41.90 -15.16 14.20
C GLY A 342 40.42 -15.34 13.92
N ARG A 343 39.57 -14.45 14.48
CA ARG A 343 38.15 -14.42 14.11
C ARG A 343 38.02 -13.76 12.74
N THR A 344 37.49 -14.49 11.77
CA THR A 344 37.45 -14.13 10.35
C THR A 344 36.38 -13.08 10.00
N ALA A 345 35.26 -13.06 10.73
CA ALA A 345 34.25 -11.99 10.76
C ALA A 345 33.19 -12.33 11.83
N LEU A 346 32.52 -11.32 12.38
CA LEU A 346 31.34 -11.50 13.24
C LEU A 346 30.08 -11.13 12.46
N PHE A 347 29.04 -11.97 12.58
CA PHE A 347 27.77 -11.81 11.88
C PHE A 347 26.63 -11.50 12.86
N ALA A 348 25.64 -10.73 12.42
CA ALA A 348 24.48 -10.42 13.25
C ALA A 348 23.57 -11.65 13.45
N LEU A 349 22.98 -11.77 14.64
CA LEU A 349 21.94 -12.77 14.98
C LEU A 349 20.58 -12.10 15.15
N THR A 350 20.34 -10.95 14.53
CA THR A 350 19.08 -10.20 14.65
C THR A 350 18.06 -10.57 13.58
N TYR A 351 18.27 -11.70 12.89
CA TYR A 351 17.34 -12.21 11.89
C TYR A 351 16.52 -13.35 12.49
N SER A 352 15.25 -13.37 12.16
CA SER A 352 14.27 -14.35 12.58
C SER A 352 13.47 -14.82 11.37
N ALA A 353 12.78 -15.94 11.49
CA ALA A 353 11.84 -16.42 10.49
C ALA A 353 10.62 -16.98 11.20
N LEU A 354 9.44 -16.85 10.60
CA LEU A 354 8.21 -17.36 11.18
C LEU A 354 7.32 -18.01 10.14
N GLY A 355 6.37 -18.79 10.60
CA GLY A 355 5.33 -19.40 9.78
C GLY A 355 4.05 -19.57 10.58
N GLN A 356 2.94 -19.58 9.86
CA GLN A 356 1.63 -19.86 10.42
C GLN A 356 0.86 -20.77 9.47
N ALA A 357 0.18 -21.77 10.01
CA ALA A 357 -0.81 -22.55 9.30
C ALA A 357 -2.15 -22.47 10.02
N VAL A 358 -3.23 -22.42 9.25
CA VAL A 358 -4.60 -22.40 9.78
C VAL A 358 -5.33 -23.63 9.27
N LEU A 359 -5.87 -24.42 10.18
CA LEU A 359 -6.70 -25.58 9.87
C LEU A 359 -8.15 -25.26 10.29
N ALA A 360 -9.07 -25.19 9.33
CA ALA A 360 -10.47 -24.88 9.59
C ALA A 360 -11.37 -26.06 9.21
N THR A 361 -12.39 -26.36 10.02
CA THR A 361 -13.41 -27.35 9.66
C THR A 361 -14.19 -26.88 8.44
N ARG A 362 -14.58 -27.84 7.59
CA ARG A 362 -15.47 -27.58 6.47
C ARG A 362 -16.74 -26.87 6.93
N GLY A 363 -17.32 -27.28 8.07
CA GLY A 363 -18.49 -26.62 8.66
C GLY A 363 -18.27 -25.15 9.04
N SER A 364 -17.07 -24.78 9.50
CA SER A 364 -16.71 -23.37 9.78
C SER A 364 -16.71 -22.53 8.48
N LEU A 365 -16.19 -23.09 7.39
CA LEU A 365 -16.21 -22.45 6.07
C LEU A 365 -17.60 -22.39 5.46
N GLU A 366 -18.40 -23.45 5.62
CA GLU A 366 -19.80 -23.50 5.17
C GLU A 366 -20.66 -22.46 5.91
N PHE A 367 -20.39 -22.21 7.19
CA PHE A 367 -21.05 -21.13 7.93
C PHE A 367 -20.74 -19.75 7.33
N GLU A 368 -19.47 -19.49 7.02
CA GLU A 368 -19.04 -18.24 6.38
C GLU A 368 -19.64 -18.09 4.97
N ALA A 369 -19.68 -19.19 4.20
CA ALA A 369 -20.34 -19.24 2.89
C ALA A 369 -21.86 -19.01 3.01
N ALA A 370 -22.52 -19.60 4.01
CA ALA A 370 -23.95 -19.41 4.26
C ALA A 370 -24.27 -17.96 4.63
N ALA A 371 -23.42 -17.29 5.40
CA ALA A 371 -23.59 -15.87 5.72
C ALA A 371 -23.45 -14.97 4.47
N ALA A 372 -22.46 -15.22 3.61
CA ALA A 372 -22.30 -14.50 2.35
C ALA A 372 -23.48 -14.77 1.40
N GLN A 373 -23.94 -16.03 1.32
CA GLN A 373 -25.09 -16.43 0.54
C GLN A 373 -26.36 -15.76 1.06
N ALA A 374 -26.65 -15.79 2.36
CA ALA A 374 -27.78 -15.10 2.97
C ALA A 374 -27.83 -13.61 2.60
N GLY A 375 -26.67 -12.94 2.55
CA GLY A 375 -26.60 -11.55 2.09
C GLY A 375 -27.01 -11.36 0.63
N LEU A 376 -26.60 -12.27 -0.27
CA LEU A 376 -27.04 -12.26 -1.67
C LEU A 376 -28.55 -12.51 -1.79
N ASP A 377 -29.06 -13.47 -1.02
CA ASP A 377 -30.48 -13.83 -0.95
C ASP A 377 -31.34 -12.66 -0.47
N MET A 378 -30.88 -11.93 0.55
CA MET A 378 -31.52 -10.73 1.09
C MET A 378 -31.62 -9.63 0.03
N ILE A 379 -30.51 -9.30 -0.65
CA ILE A 379 -30.48 -8.26 -1.69
C ILE A 379 -31.39 -8.65 -2.85
N GLY A 380 -31.30 -9.91 -3.32
CA GLY A 380 -32.14 -10.42 -4.39
C GLY A 380 -33.64 -10.36 -4.05
N ALA A 381 -34.02 -10.77 -2.84
CA ALA A 381 -35.40 -10.73 -2.37
C ALA A 381 -35.94 -9.30 -2.22
N PHE A 382 -35.14 -8.37 -1.70
CA PHE A 382 -35.57 -6.98 -1.49
C PHE A 382 -35.83 -6.23 -2.79
N PHE A 383 -34.95 -6.38 -3.78
CA PHE A 383 -35.11 -5.71 -5.08
C PHE A 383 -35.94 -6.52 -6.08
N GLY A 384 -36.39 -7.73 -5.73
CA GLY A 384 -37.14 -8.59 -6.64
C GLY A 384 -36.33 -9.04 -7.87
N LEU A 385 -35.03 -9.31 -7.68
CA LEU A 385 -34.16 -9.83 -8.75
C LEU A 385 -34.24 -11.36 -8.77
N ALA A 386 -34.84 -11.92 -9.81
CA ALA A 386 -35.03 -13.36 -9.91
C ALA A 386 -33.70 -14.12 -10.11
N ARG A 387 -33.58 -15.32 -9.52
CA ARG A 387 -32.40 -16.19 -9.73
C ARG A 387 -32.43 -16.93 -11.07
N GLY A 388 -33.55 -16.85 -11.79
CA GLY A 388 -33.76 -17.44 -13.11
C GLY A 388 -35.14 -17.08 -13.67
N ARG A 389 -35.41 -17.41 -14.95
CA ARG A 389 -36.67 -17.07 -15.64
C ARG A 389 -37.94 -17.59 -14.93
N ALA A 390 -37.85 -18.71 -14.21
CA ALA A 390 -38.98 -19.33 -13.53
C ALA A 390 -39.44 -18.56 -12.27
N GLU A 391 -38.56 -17.77 -11.65
CA GLU A 391 -38.85 -17.02 -10.42
C GLU A 391 -39.24 -15.55 -10.70
N ARG A 392 -39.20 -15.13 -11.97
CA ARG A 392 -39.48 -13.75 -12.37
C ARG A 392 -40.99 -13.50 -12.42
N ARG A 393 -41.51 -12.72 -11.48
CA ARG A 393 -42.91 -12.25 -11.50
C ARG A 393 -43.05 -11.12 -12.51
N VAL A 394 -43.95 -11.30 -13.48
CA VAL A 394 -44.27 -10.32 -14.53
C VAL A 394 -45.72 -9.86 -14.33
N PRO A 395 -46.04 -8.58 -14.54
CA PRO A 395 -47.42 -8.10 -14.47
C PRO A 395 -48.34 -8.82 -15.43
N THR A 396 -49.53 -9.17 -14.96
CA THR A 396 -50.59 -9.67 -15.85
C THR A 396 -51.14 -8.54 -16.71
N ILE A 397 -51.83 -8.90 -17.80
CA ILE A 397 -52.54 -7.94 -18.66
C ILE A 397 -53.50 -7.08 -17.82
N GLU A 398 -54.22 -7.70 -16.88
CA GLU A 398 -55.16 -7.02 -15.98
C GLU A 398 -54.49 -6.06 -15.00
N GLU A 399 -53.32 -6.43 -14.46
CA GLU A 399 -52.54 -5.55 -13.57
C GLU A 399 -51.98 -4.34 -14.33
N ARG A 400 -51.48 -4.57 -15.55
CA ARG A 400 -51.04 -3.51 -16.47
C ARG A 400 -52.17 -2.56 -16.82
N ASP A 401 -53.30 -3.08 -17.27
CA ASP A 401 -54.44 -2.28 -17.72
C ASP A 401 -55.05 -1.48 -16.57
N ARG A 402 -55.10 -2.06 -15.36
CA ARG A 402 -55.52 -1.36 -14.15
C ARG A 402 -54.56 -0.22 -13.77
N PHE A 403 -53.25 -0.46 -13.84
CA PHE A 403 -52.27 0.60 -13.61
C PHE A 403 -52.44 1.75 -14.63
N ALA A 404 -52.62 1.42 -15.90
CA ALA A 404 -52.85 2.38 -16.97
C ALA A 404 -54.17 3.16 -16.78
N ALA A 405 -55.24 2.49 -16.37
CA ALA A 405 -56.51 3.12 -16.03
C ALA A 405 -56.36 4.10 -14.86
N ASP A 406 -55.79 3.67 -13.74
CA ASP A 406 -55.69 4.47 -12.51
C ASP A 406 -54.71 5.65 -12.63
N ARG A 407 -53.65 5.51 -13.44
CA ARG A 407 -52.55 6.50 -13.50
C ARG A 407 -52.56 7.37 -14.74
N LEU A 408 -53.17 6.91 -15.82
CA LEU A 408 -53.21 7.60 -17.12
C LEU A 408 -54.63 7.76 -17.66
N ALA A 409 -55.67 7.43 -16.90
CA ALA A 409 -57.08 7.45 -17.32
C ALA A 409 -57.34 6.63 -18.60
N LEU A 410 -56.62 5.52 -18.77
CA LEU A 410 -56.73 4.62 -19.92
C LEU A 410 -57.77 3.51 -19.71
N ARG A 411 -58.90 3.82 -19.05
CA ARG A 411 -60.06 2.93 -19.07
C ARG A 411 -60.82 3.14 -20.36
N PHE A 412 -61.07 2.05 -21.08
CA PHE A 412 -61.82 2.08 -22.34
C PHE A 412 -63.22 2.63 -22.12
N ALA A 413 -63.63 3.56 -22.99
CA ALA A 413 -64.96 4.13 -23.03
C ALA A 413 -65.47 4.18 -24.49
N ALA A 414 -66.78 4.12 -24.67
CA ALA A 414 -67.40 4.33 -25.97
C ALA A 414 -68.37 5.51 -25.86
N TYR A 415 -68.18 6.53 -26.70
CA TYR A 415 -69.11 7.64 -26.74
C TYR A 415 -70.33 7.31 -27.59
N GLU A 416 -71.51 7.37 -26.98
CA GLU A 416 -72.79 7.00 -27.60
C GLU A 416 -73.84 8.13 -27.57
N VAL A 417 -73.52 9.27 -26.96
CA VAL A 417 -74.45 10.39 -26.76
C VAL A 417 -74.49 11.29 -28.01
N PHE A 418 -74.94 10.76 -29.13
CA PHE A 418 -75.02 11.49 -30.39
C PHE A 418 -76.27 12.37 -30.51
N PRO A 419 -76.20 13.51 -31.23
CA PRO A 419 -77.36 14.33 -31.57
C PRO A 419 -78.45 13.53 -32.30
N LYS A 420 -79.72 13.81 -31.99
CA LYS A 420 -80.89 13.07 -32.53
C LYS A 420 -81.00 13.09 -34.05
N VAL A 421 -80.41 14.08 -34.71
CA VAL A 421 -80.43 14.25 -36.18
C VAL A 421 -79.66 13.16 -36.91
N LEU A 422 -78.64 12.57 -36.26
CA LEU A 422 -77.82 11.51 -36.82
C LEU A 422 -78.52 10.14 -36.65
N ARG A 423 -79.72 9.94 -37.22
CA ARG A 423 -80.41 8.63 -37.15
C ARG A 423 -80.30 7.86 -38.48
N PRO A 424 -79.85 6.59 -38.47
CA PRO A 424 -79.43 5.82 -37.29
C PRO A 424 -78.12 6.34 -36.67
N PRO A 425 -77.97 6.25 -35.32
CA PRO A 425 -76.78 6.74 -34.63
C PRO A 425 -75.51 6.08 -35.16
N PRO A 426 -74.39 6.81 -35.26
CA PRO A 426 -73.11 6.21 -35.57
C PRO A 426 -72.75 5.09 -34.58
N PRO A 427 -71.92 4.11 -34.98
CA PRO A 427 -71.29 3.20 -34.03
C PRO A 427 -70.57 4.00 -32.94
N GLY A 428 -70.64 3.55 -31.68
CA GLY A 428 -69.99 4.22 -30.56
C GLY A 428 -68.51 4.48 -30.83
N ILE A 429 -68.05 5.70 -30.55
CA ILE A 429 -66.66 6.08 -30.82
C ILE A 429 -65.79 5.58 -29.68
N ALA A 430 -64.92 4.63 -30.00
CA ALA A 430 -63.98 4.03 -29.05
C ALA A 430 -62.91 5.06 -28.61
N GLU A 431 -62.89 5.35 -27.32
CA GLU A 431 -61.98 6.30 -26.67
C GLU A 431 -61.61 5.86 -25.24
N PHE A 432 -61.16 6.81 -24.40
CA PHE A 432 -60.79 6.56 -23.02
C PHE A 432 -61.34 7.66 -22.09
N GLU A 433 -61.51 7.33 -20.81
CA GLU A 433 -61.87 8.29 -19.75
C GLU A 433 -60.97 9.54 -19.73
N LEU A 434 -59.74 9.44 -20.24
CA LEU A 434 -58.83 10.57 -20.45
C LEU A 434 -59.45 11.73 -21.25
N VAL A 435 -60.34 11.46 -22.22
CA VAL A 435 -61.01 12.51 -23.00
C VAL A 435 -61.93 13.33 -22.10
N ASP A 436 -62.70 12.67 -21.24
CA ASP A 436 -63.58 13.34 -20.29
C ASP A 436 -62.79 14.07 -19.20
N ALA A 437 -61.67 13.49 -18.74
CA ALA A 437 -60.76 14.14 -17.78
C ALA A 437 -60.19 15.46 -18.32
N LEU A 438 -59.95 15.57 -19.63
CA LEU A 438 -59.52 16.81 -20.29
C LEU A 438 -60.65 17.83 -20.50
N LEU A 439 -61.90 17.38 -20.47
CA LEU A 439 -63.08 18.24 -20.57
C LEU A 439 -63.54 18.75 -19.20
N GLN A 440 -62.87 18.39 -18.11
CA GLN A 440 -63.23 18.79 -16.76
C GLN A 440 -62.26 19.84 -16.19
N ARG A 441 -62.79 21.00 -15.81
CA ARG A 441 -62.04 22.09 -15.17
C ARG A 441 -61.64 21.72 -13.74
N ALA A 442 -60.77 22.52 -13.14
CA ALA A 442 -60.31 22.30 -11.78
C ALA A 442 -61.41 22.38 -10.72
N ASP A 443 -62.47 23.16 -10.97
CA ASP A 443 -63.66 23.28 -10.11
C ASP A 443 -64.70 22.16 -10.33
N GLY A 444 -64.41 21.21 -11.22
CA GLY A 444 -65.30 20.10 -11.57
C GLY A 444 -66.29 20.41 -12.68
N SER A 445 -66.38 21.66 -13.15
CA SER A 445 -67.28 22.05 -14.24
C SER A 445 -66.83 21.50 -15.59
N SER A 446 -67.80 21.20 -16.47
CA SER A 446 -67.53 20.63 -17.80
C SER A 446 -67.34 21.73 -18.86
N ILE A 447 -66.23 21.64 -19.60
CA ILE A 447 -65.95 22.47 -20.78
C ILE A 447 -66.96 22.13 -21.89
N GLN A 448 -67.31 20.85 -22.03
CA GLN A 448 -68.31 20.39 -23.00
C GLN A 448 -69.69 20.99 -22.73
N GLU A 449 -70.12 21.00 -21.46
CA GLU A 449 -71.41 21.59 -21.08
C GLU A 449 -71.40 23.11 -21.27
N ALA A 450 -70.29 23.79 -20.98
CA ALA A 450 -70.15 25.22 -21.23
C ALA A 450 -70.21 25.56 -22.73
N VAL A 451 -69.63 24.71 -23.60
CA VAL A 451 -69.73 24.84 -25.06
C VAL A 451 -71.15 24.58 -25.55
N ALA A 452 -71.81 23.56 -25.01
CA ALA A 452 -73.21 23.27 -25.31
C ALA A 452 -74.13 24.44 -24.90
N LEU A 453 -73.95 24.96 -23.69
CA LEU A 453 -74.70 26.10 -23.17
C LEU A 453 -74.44 27.36 -24.00
N ALA A 454 -73.21 27.61 -24.43
CA ALA A 454 -72.92 28.76 -25.29
C ALA A 454 -73.62 28.70 -26.65
N ALA A 455 -73.83 27.49 -27.21
CA ALA A 455 -74.62 27.31 -28.43
C ALA A 455 -76.12 27.53 -28.16
N ASP A 456 -76.61 27.06 -27.01
CA ASP A 456 -77.98 27.27 -26.55
C ASP A 456 -78.28 28.78 -26.33
N ASP A 457 -77.41 29.47 -25.59
CA ASP A 457 -77.50 30.90 -25.29
C ASP A 457 -77.44 31.75 -26.57
N ALA A 458 -76.60 31.38 -27.55
CA ALA A 458 -76.52 32.10 -28.81
C ALA A 458 -77.86 32.05 -29.58
N VAL A 459 -78.55 30.91 -29.56
CA VAL A 459 -79.88 30.77 -30.18
C VAL A 459 -80.93 31.54 -29.37
N ASP A 460 -80.90 31.44 -28.05
CA ASP A 460 -81.86 32.11 -27.15
C ASP A 460 -81.73 33.64 -27.23
N ALA A 461 -80.50 34.17 -27.35
CA ALA A 461 -80.23 35.59 -27.59
C ALA A 461 -80.79 36.04 -28.95
N ILE A 462 -80.52 35.29 -30.02
CA ILE A 462 -81.07 35.59 -31.36
C ILE A 462 -82.61 35.62 -31.34
N ARG A 463 -83.26 34.69 -30.62
CA ARG A 463 -84.73 34.62 -30.52
C ARG A 463 -85.32 35.81 -29.76
N THR A 464 -84.63 36.29 -28.73
CA THR A 464 -85.15 37.34 -27.82
C THR A 464 -84.80 38.74 -28.31
N GLU A 465 -83.60 38.95 -28.85
CA GLU A 465 -83.08 40.26 -29.26
C GLU A 465 -83.48 40.67 -30.68
N LEU A 466 -83.75 39.71 -31.57
CA LEU A 466 -84.16 39.99 -32.95
C LEU A 466 -85.65 39.72 -33.14
N GLU A 467 -86.44 40.80 -33.21
CA GLU A 467 -87.89 40.72 -33.45
C GLU A 467 -88.24 40.11 -34.82
N ASN A 468 -87.38 40.33 -35.82
CA ASN A 468 -87.59 39.87 -37.19
C ASN A 468 -86.88 38.54 -37.45
N PHE A 469 -87.65 37.48 -37.66
CA PHE A 469 -87.14 36.13 -37.89
C PHE A 469 -86.34 35.97 -39.20
N ARG A 470 -86.36 36.97 -40.10
CA ARG A 470 -85.48 37.00 -41.30
C ARG A 470 -84.01 37.18 -40.96
N ASP A 471 -83.72 37.82 -39.82
CA ASP A 471 -82.36 38.13 -39.39
C ASP A 471 -81.74 36.99 -38.55
N TRP A 472 -82.53 35.96 -38.21
CA TRP A 472 -82.09 34.82 -37.40
C TRP A 472 -81.04 33.96 -38.11
N ALA A 473 -81.26 33.56 -39.37
CA ALA A 473 -80.33 32.68 -40.08
C ALA A 473 -78.94 33.33 -40.37
N PRO A 474 -78.84 34.58 -40.85
CA PRO A 474 -77.55 35.27 -40.99
C PRO A 474 -76.83 35.47 -39.66
N SER A 475 -77.56 35.74 -38.59
CA SER A 475 -76.97 35.91 -37.25
C SER A 475 -76.49 34.57 -36.68
N LEU A 476 -77.23 33.49 -36.87
CA LEU A 476 -76.82 32.14 -36.50
C LEU A 476 -75.56 31.67 -37.23
N ARG A 477 -75.37 32.04 -38.51
CA ARG A 477 -74.12 31.74 -39.22
C ARG A 477 -72.93 32.42 -38.55
N ARG A 478 -73.07 33.71 -38.20
CA ARG A 478 -72.02 34.47 -37.51
C ARG A 478 -71.72 33.89 -36.12
N GLU A 479 -72.76 33.51 -35.38
CA GLU A 479 -72.60 32.86 -34.07
C GLU A 479 -71.96 31.47 -34.19
N ALA A 480 -72.31 30.68 -35.22
CA ALA A 480 -71.67 29.39 -35.47
C ALA A 480 -70.18 29.54 -35.83
N GLU A 481 -69.82 30.55 -36.63
CA GLU A 481 -68.42 30.89 -36.91
C GLU A 481 -67.70 31.35 -35.63
N ARG A 482 -68.32 32.21 -34.82
CA ARG A 482 -67.78 32.66 -33.53
C ARG A 482 -67.52 31.48 -32.59
N LEU A 483 -68.51 30.59 -32.40
CA LEU A 483 -68.39 29.42 -31.53
C LEU A 483 -67.35 28.42 -32.04
N ARG A 484 -67.26 28.23 -33.36
CA ARG A 484 -66.20 27.42 -33.97
C ARG A 484 -64.83 28.03 -33.68
N ASP A 485 -64.68 29.33 -33.87
CA ASP A 485 -63.44 30.05 -33.62
C ASP A 485 -63.12 30.11 -32.11
N ASP A 486 -64.13 30.07 -31.24
CA ASP A 486 -63.94 29.97 -29.78
C ASP A 486 -63.32 28.61 -29.38
N ILE A 487 -63.56 27.57 -30.17
CA ILE A 487 -62.96 26.24 -29.96
C ILE A 487 -61.61 26.13 -30.68
N LEU A 488 -61.56 26.44 -31.98
CA LEU A 488 -60.42 26.16 -32.86
C LEU A 488 -59.45 27.33 -33.04
N GLY A 489 -59.86 28.55 -32.72
CA GLY A 489 -59.10 29.77 -32.97
C GLY A 489 -59.32 30.32 -34.38
N ARG A 490 -59.07 31.63 -34.55
CA ARG A 490 -59.11 32.28 -35.87
C ARG A 490 -57.85 32.00 -36.66
N THR A 491 -57.99 31.74 -37.95
CA THR A 491 -56.84 31.57 -38.85
C THR A 491 -55.98 32.83 -38.83
N GLY A 492 -54.70 32.69 -38.47
CA GLY A 492 -53.76 33.82 -38.38
C GLY A 492 -53.70 34.54 -37.01
N SER A 493 -54.42 34.09 -35.98
CA SER A 493 -54.38 34.70 -34.63
C SER A 493 -53.07 34.50 -33.86
N GLY A 494 -52.19 33.60 -34.32
CA GLY A 494 -50.96 33.21 -33.61
C GLY A 494 -51.19 32.32 -32.39
N THR A 495 -52.44 32.09 -31.97
CA THR A 495 -52.79 31.14 -30.90
C THR A 495 -53.23 29.80 -31.52
N PRO A 496 -52.83 28.65 -30.94
CA PRO A 496 -53.16 27.36 -31.53
C PRO A 496 -54.66 27.00 -31.44
N TYR A 497 -55.38 27.55 -30.45
CA TYR A 497 -56.83 27.37 -30.27
C TYR A 497 -57.50 28.68 -29.82
N GLY A 498 -58.84 28.70 -29.85
CA GLY A 498 -59.68 29.75 -29.25
C GLY A 498 -59.83 29.56 -27.73
N PRO A 499 -60.60 30.43 -27.03
CA PRO A 499 -60.70 30.40 -25.57
C PRO A 499 -61.12 29.03 -25.00
N ARG A 500 -62.13 28.37 -25.60
CA ARG A 500 -62.61 27.06 -25.12
C ARG A 500 -61.63 25.94 -25.40
N GLY A 501 -60.90 26.00 -26.52
CA GLY A 501 -59.82 25.07 -26.80
C GLY A 501 -58.56 25.31 -25.95
N ALA A 502 -58.32 26.56 -25.55
CA ALA A 502 -57.24 26.91 -24.63
C ALA A 502 -57.47 26.33 -23.23
N GLU A 503 -58.72 26.29 -22.75
CA GLU A 503 -59.09 25.63 -21.48
C GLU A 503 -58.69 24.14 -21.49
N ILE A 504 -58.91 23.41 -22.59
CA ILE A 504 -58.47 22.00 -22.72
C ILE A 504 -56.94 21.90 -22.58
N ARG A 505 -56.19 22.80 -23.24
CA ARG A 505 -54.72 22.82 -23.14
C ARG A 505 -54.25 23.15 -21.72
N GLU A 506 -54.97 23.99 -21.00
CA GLU A 506 -54.67 24.32 -19.61
C GLU A 506 -54.89 23.09 -18.70
N VAL A 507 -56.02 22.39 -18.87
CA VAL A 507 -56.29 21.13 -18.15
C VAL A 507 -55.21 20.09 -18.48
N ARG A 508 -54.84 19.94 -19.76
CA ARG A 508 -53.76 19.06 -20.19
C ARG A 508 -52.43 19.43 -19.53
N ALA A 509 -52.06 20.71 -19.51
CA ALA A 509 -50.82 21.18 -18.88
C ALA A 509 -50.79 20.89 -17.37
N ARG A 510 -51.92 21.04 -16.69
CA ARG A 510 -52.09 20.67 -15.27
C ARG A 510 -51.90 19.16 -15.05
N LEU A 511 -52.55 18.32 -15.87
CA LEU A 511 -52.38 16.86 -15.80
C LEU A 511 -50.93 16.46 -16.12
N GLU A 512 -50.32 17.08 -17.13
CA GLU A 512 -48.94 16.85 -17.51
C GLU A 512 -47.97 17.16 -16.36
N ALA A 513 -48.13 18.31 -15.71
CA ALA A 513 -47.33 18.69 -14.56
C ALA A 513 -47.53 17.72 -13.38
N ALA A 514 -48.78 17.33 -13.11
CA ALA A 514 -49.09 16.39 -12.03
C ALA A 514 -48.53 14.98 -12.27
N TRP A 515 -48.60 14.49 -13.51
CA TRP A 515 -48.21 13.13 -13.86
C TRP A 515 -46.70 12.99 -14.07
N LEU A 516 -46.10 13.91 -14.82
CA LEU A 516 -44.80 13.70 -15.47
C LEU A 516 -43.62 14.38 -14.77
N ALA A 517 -43.86 15.18 -13.71
CA ALA A 517 -42.81 15.72 -12.86
C ALA A 517 -41.87 14.62 -12.30
N ASP A 518 -40.68 14.98 -11.80
CA ASP A 518 -39.73 14.02 -11.23
C ASP A 518 -40.25 13.28 -10.00
N ASP A 519 -41.12 13.92 -9.25
CA ASP A 519 -41.90 13.40 -8.12
C ASP A 519 -43.41 13.33 -8.44
N GLY A 520 -43.76 13.41 -9.72
CA GLY A 520 -45.13 13.33 -10.20
C GLY A 520 -45.78 11.98 -9.88
N THR A 521 -47.11 11.92 -10.02
CA THR A 521 -47.92 10.78 -9.60
C THR A 521 -47.55 9.48 -10.32
N LEU A 522 -47.07 9.55 -11.56
CA LEU A 522 -46.64 8.38 -12.33
C LEU A 522 -45.33 7.79 -11.79
N ALA A 523 -44.32 8.63 -11.57
CA ALA A 523 -43.04 8.21 -11.01
C ALA A 523 -43.22 7.65 -9.59
N ALA A 524 -43.98 8.36 -8.74
CA ALA A 524 -44.27 7.93 -7.38
C ALA A 524 -45.01 6.58 -7.35
N ALA A 525 -45.97 6.35 -8.25
CA ALA A 525 -46.69 5.09 -8.34
C ALA A 525 -45.78 3.93 -8.76
N LEU A 526 -44.85 4.15 -9.70
CA LEU A 526 -43.89 3.13 -10.13
C LEU A 526 -42.87 2.78 -9.04
N TYR A 527 -42.34 3.78 -8.33
CA TYR A 527 -41.47 3.52 -7.17
C TYR A 527 -42.20 2.80 -6.05
N ARG A 528 -43.49 3.08 -5.83
CA ARG A 528 -44.31 2.32 -4.88
C ARG A 528 -44.52 0.87 -5.30
N VAL A 529 -44.64 0.60 -6.60
CA VAL A 529 -44.71 -0.78 -7.14
C VAL A 529 -43.36 -1.49 -6.98
N LEU A 530 -42.26 -0.79 -7.20
CA LEU A 530 -40.90 -1.29 -6.97
C LEU A 530 -40.66 -1.63 -5.48
N ASP A 531 -41.11 -0.76 -4.57
CA ASP A 531 -40.99 -0.95 -3.13
C ASP A 531 -41.97 -1.98 -2.57
N ASP A 532 -42.96 -2.40 -3.37
CA ASP A 532 -43.80 -3.55 -3.08
C ASP A 532 -43.08 -4.84 -3.47
N GLN A 533 -42.21 -5.31 -2.56
CA GLN A 533 -41.38 -6.49 -2.80
C GLN A 533 -42.22 -7.77 -3.03
N GLU A 534 -43.44 -7.82 -2.49
CA GLU A 534 -44.36 -8.94 -2.67
C GLU A 534 -44.92 -9.01 -4.10
N ARG A 535 -44.97 -7.85 -4.78
CA ARG A 535 -45.33 -7.79 -6.21
C ARG A 535 -44.18 -8.16 -7.16
N GLY A 536 -42.97 -8.42 -6.67
CA GLY A 536 -41.83 -8.82 -7.50
C GLY A 536 -40.87 -7.67 -7.85
N GLY A 537 -40.95 -6.54 -7.14
CA GLY A 537 -39.92 -5.50 -7.12
C GLY A 537 -39.53 -4.93 -8.48
N LEU A 538 -38.22 -4.91 -8.75
CA LEU A 538 -37.61 -4.21 -9.88
C LEU A 538 -37.90 -4.85 -11.21
N ASP A 539 -37.85 -6.18 -11.28
CA ASP A 539 -38.16 -6.91 -12.51
C ASP A 539 -39.63 -6.73 -12.90
N TYR A 540 -40.54 -6.72 -11.91
CA TYR A 540 -41.95 -6.44 -12.11
C TYR A 540 -42.19 -4.99 -12.59
N ALA A 541 -41.59 -4.01 -11.92
CA ALA A 541 -41.75 -2.59 -12.26
C ALA A 541 -41.24 -2.27 -13.68
N ARG A 542 -40.10 -2.86 -14.09
CA ARG A 542 -39.57 -2.71 -15.46
C ARG A 542 -40.52 -3.31 -16.50
N ALA A 543 -40.99 -4.53 -16.27
CA ALA A 543 -41.93 -5.20 -17.17
C ALA A 543 -43.31 -4.47 -17.22
N LEU A 544 -43.73 -3.84 -16.12
CA LEU A 544 -44.95 -3.02 -16.09
C LEU A 544 -44.81 -1.79 -16.99
N ILE A 545 -43.66 -1.10 -16.93
CA ILE A 545 -43.41 0.05 -17.80
C ILE A 545 -43.40 -0.38 -19.28
N GLU A 546 -42.69 -1.46 -19.61
CA GLU A 546 -42.67 -2.01 -20.97
C GLU A 546 -44.08 -2.35 -21.46
N GLY A 547 -44.86 -3.07 -20.65
CA GLY A 547 -46.24 -3.41 -20.99
C GLY A 547 -47.14 -2.19 -21.17
N VAL A 548 -47.07 -1.19 -20.27
CA VAL A 548 -47.86 0.05 -20.38
C VAL A 548 -47.47 0.83 -21.64
N LYS A 549 -46.19 0.85 -22.00
CA LYS A 549 -45.75 1.46 -23.26
C LYS A 549 -46.33 0.73 -24.47
N ASP A 550 -46.31 -0.60 -24.48
CA ASP A 550 -46.92 -1.38 -25.57
C ASP A 550 -48.43 -1.11 -25.69
N LEU A 551 -49.14 -0.91 -24.57
CA LEU A 551 -50.55 -0.52 -24.56
C LEU A 551 -50.79 0.88 -25.17
N ILE A 552 -49.85 1.81 -24.99
CA ILE A 552 -49.95 3.18 -25.50
C ILE A 552 -49.56 3.24 -26.99
N GLU A 553 -48.43 2.63 -27.34
CA GLU A 553 -47.72 2.80 -28.61
C GLU A 553 -48.04 1.72 -29.66
N GLY A 554 -48.63 0.59 -29.29
CA GLY A 554 -48.92 -0.49 -30.23
C GLY A 554 -49.83 -0.07 -31.39
N ASP A 555 -49.82 -0.84 -32.48
CA ASP A 555 -50.53 -0.51 -33.73
C ASP A 555 -52.01 -0.20 -33.54
N ASN A 556 -52.68 -0.88 -32.60
CA ASN A 556 -54.06 -0.62 -32.15
C ASN A 556 -54.13 -0.13 -30.69
N GLY A 557 -53.06 0.51 -30.22
CA GLY A 557 -52.89 1.02 -28.87
C GLY A 557 -53.66 2.32 -28.61
N ALA A 558 -53.48 2.89 -27.42
CA ALA A 558 -54.23 4.06 -26.98
C ALA A 558 -54.04 5.29 -27.89
N LEU A 559 -52.82 5.51 -28.41
CA LEU A 559 -52.53 6.63 -29.31
C LEU A 559 -53.29 6.53 -30.65
N ALA A 560 -53.29 5.34 -31.26
CA ALA A 560 -53.99 5.10 -32.52
C ALA A 560 -55.50 5.29 -32.36
N ARG A 561 -56.08 4.77 -31.26
CA ARG A 561 -57.51 4.91 -30.96
C ARG A 561 -57.92 6.37 -30.71
N LEU A 562 -57.16 7.12 -29.91
CA LEU A 562 -57.47 8.52 -29.65
C LEU A 562 -57.34 9.39 -30.90
N ALA A 563 -56.38 9.11 -31.78
CA ALA A 563 -56.27 9.77 -33.07
C ALA A 563 -57.50 9.46 -33.97
N ALA A 564 -57.88 8.20 -34.08
CA ALA A 564 -59.06 7.79 -34.84
C ALA A 564 -60.38 8.39 -34.28
N ALA A 565 -60.50 8.46 -32.96
CA ALA A 565 -61.63 9.12 -32.29
C ALA A 565 -61.66 10.61 -32.60
N ALA A 566 -60.52 11.31 -32.46
CA ALA A 566 -60.39 12.72 -32.79
C ALA A 566 -60.81 13.04 -34.23
N ASP A 567 -60.36 12.24 -35.20
CA ASP A 567 -60.70 12.40 -36.61
C ASP A 567 -62.17 12.10 -36.87
N THR A 568 -62.73 11.08 -36.21
CA THR A 568 -64.15 10.74 -36.35
C THR A 568 -65.05 11.83 -35.79
N TYR A 569 -64.74 12.35 -34.59
CA TYR A 569 -65.44 13.50 -34.02
C TYR A 569 -65.37 14.75 -34.91
N ALA A 570 -64.20 15.05 -35.49
CA ALA A 570 -64.03 16.18 -36.39
C ALA A 570 -64.91 16.04 -37.63
N ARG A 571 -64.85 14.88 -38.29
CA ARG A 571 -65.66 14.58 -39.48
C ARG A 571 -67.16 14.68 -39.19
N LEU A 572 -67.62 14.14 -38.06
CA LEU A 572 -69.03 14.25 -37.67
C LEU A 572 -69.43 15.70 -37.38
N ALA A 573 -68.58 16.48 -36.71
CA ALA A 573 -68.83 17.90 -36.48
C ALA A 573 -68.89 18.70 -37.79
N ASP A 574 -67.99 18.43 -38.74
CA ASP A 574 -67.97 19.04 -40.06
C ASP A 574 -69.23 18.68 -40.86
N ALA A 575 -69.62 17.40 -40.89
CA ALA A 575 -70.83 16.94 -41.56
C ALA A 575 -72.09 17.56 -40.94
N MET A 576 -72.15 17.67 -39.60
CA MET A 576 -73.26 18.34 -38.92
C MET A 576 -73.40 19.80 -39.32
N LEU A 577 -72.30 20.55 -39.44
CA LEU A 577 -72.35 21.95 -39.87
C LEU A 577 -72.71 22.09 -41.35
N ALA A 578 -72.08 21.29 -42.22
CA ALA A 578 -72.21 21.40 -43.67
C ALA A 578 -73.57 20.91 -44.18
N GLU A 579 -74.13 19.85 -43.59
CA GLU A 579 -75.33 19.19 -44.08
C GLU A 579 -76.55 19.55 -43.23
N HIS A 580 -76.52 19.26 -41.93
CA HIS A 580 -77.69 19.40 -41.06
C HIS A 580 -77.97 20.85 -40.67
N PHE A 581 -76.99 21.53 -40.08
CA PHE A 581 -77.12 22.93 -39.68
C PHE A 581 -77.40 23.84 -40.87
N SER A 582 -76.70 23.65 -42.00
CA SER A 582 -76.98 24.37 -43.26
C SER A 582 -78.40 24.11 -43.77
N ALA A 583 -78.89 22.87 -43.73
CA ALA A 583 -80.27 22.57 -44.10
C ALA A 583 -81.29 23.21 -43.16
N SER A 584 -81.02 23.22 -41.85
CA SER A 584 -81.84 23.89 -40.84
C SER A 584 -81.88 25.40 -41.07
N LEU A 585 -80.75 26.03 -41.40
CA LEU A 585 -80.67 27.44 -41.80
C LEU A 585 -81.43 27.72 -43.10
N SER A 586 -81.30 26.87 -44.12
CA SER A 586 -82.02 27.01 -45.40
C SER A 586 -83.55 26.91 -45.20
N ARG A 587 -84.01 25.99 -44.36
CA ARG A 587 -85.44 25.89 -43.98
C ARG A 587 -85.91 27.14 -43.22
N LEU A 588 -85.06 27.67 -42.34
CA LEU A 588 -85.35 28.90 -41.59
C LEU A 588 -85.48 30.12 -42.54
N GLU A 589 -84.64 30.20 -43.57
CA GLU A 589 -84.69 31.26 -44.60
C GLU A 589 -85.90 31.16 -45.54
N GLN A 590 -86.44 29.95 -45.73
CA GLN A 590 -87.59 29.71 -46.62
C GLN A 590 -88.94 30.09 -46.00
N VAL A 591 -89.01 30.37 -44.69
CA VAL A 591 -90.24 30.82 -44.02
C VAL A 591 -90.58 32.25 -44.47
N ARG A 592 -91.67 32.44 -45.25
CA ARG A 592 -92.15 33.76 -45.72
C ARG A 592 -93.25 34.32 -44.80
N PRO A 593 -93.25 35.63 -44.49
CA PRO A 593 -94.39 36.26 -43.81
C PRO A 593 -95.57 36.42 -44.79
N ALA A 594 -96.73 35.85 -44.46
CA ALA A 594 -98.00 36.15 -45.15
C ALA A 594 -98.79 37.17 -44.33
N LEU A 595 -99.47 38.11 -45.01
CA LEU A 595 -100.15 39.27 -44.40
C LEU A 595 -101.28 38.94 -43.40
N ILE A 596 -101.69 37.67 -43.23
CA ILE A 596 -102.88 37.31 -42.44
C ILE A 596 -102.64 36.15 -41.43
N VAL A 597 -101.54 35.37 -41.52
CA VAL A 597 -101.23 34.28 -40.56
C VAL A 597 -99.76 34.32 -40.12
N SER A 598 -99.51 34.27 -38.81
CA SER A 598 -98.16 34.26 -38.23
C SER A 598 -97.47 32.90 -38.41
N HIS A 599 -96.45 32.83 -39.27
CA HIS A 599 -95.56 31.67 -39.45
C HIS A 599 -94.40 31.61 -38.43
N ARG A 600 -94.48 32.42 -37.36
CA ARG A 600 -93.43 32.49 -36.34
C ARG A 600 -93.18 31.14 -35.65
N ARG A 601 -94.22 30.33 -35.46
CA ARG A 601 -94.11 28.98 -34.87
C ARG A 601 -93.27 28.02 -35.72
N ASP A 602 -93.34 28.13 -37.05
CA ASP A 602 -92.54 27.30 -37.96
C ASP A 602 -91.07 27.75 -37.96
N ALA A 603 -90.82 29.06 -37.92
CA ALA A 603 -89.48 29.61 -37.74
C ALA A 603 -88.86 29.22 -36.39
N GLU A 604 -89.62 29.29 -35.30
CA GLU A 604 -89.20 28.83 -33.97
C GLU A 604 -88.87 27.33 -33.96
N ARG A 605 -89.65 26.50 -34.67
CA ARG A 605 -89.36 25.06 -34.81
C ARG A 605 -88.04 24.81 -35.54
N TYR A 606 -87.79 25.48 -36.67
CA TYR A 606 -86.54 25.33 -37.41
C TYR A 606 -85.35 25.95 -36.68
N LEU A 607 -85.58 26.99 -35.86
CA LEU A 607 -84.59 27.57 -34.97
C LEU A 607 -84.15 26.57 -33.89
N GLU A 608 -85.10 25.89 -33.22
CA GLU A 608 -84.77 24.83 -32.25
C GLU A 608 -84.09 23.62 -32.91
N GLN A 609 -84.39 23.33 -34.18
CA GLN A 609 -83.66 22.31 -34.92
C GLN A 609 -82.21 22.75 -35.23
N ALA A 610 -82.02 24.00 -35.66
CA ALA A 610 -80.69 24.58 -35.84
C ALA A 610 -79.89 24.66 -34.52
N ARG A 611 -80.57 24.86 -33.37
CA ARG A 611 -79.98 24.78 -32.03
C ARG A 611 -79.39 23.41 -31.76
N ASP A 612 -80.18 22.35 -31.92
CA ASP A 612 -79.74 20.97 -31.69
C ASP A 612 -78.55 20.61 -32.61
N ASP A 613 -78.61 21.04 -33.88
CA ASP A 613 -77.54 20.81 -34.86
C ASP A 613 -76.25 21.57 -34.50
N LEU A 614 -76.35 22.86 -34.15
CA LEU A 614 -75.20 23.69 -33.77
C LEU A 614 -74.57 23.21 -32.46
N ARG A 615 -75.40 22.95 -31.44
CA ARG A 615 -74.98 22.41 -30.14
C ARG A 615 -74.24 21.09 -30.33
N GLY A 616 -74.82 20.17 -31.11
CA GLY A 616 -74.20 18.89 -31.40
C GLY A 616 -72.87 19.00 -32.14
N ALA A 617 -72.78 19.87 -33.15
CA ALA A 617 -71.53 20.14 -33.86
C ALA A 617 -70.43 20.71 -32.95
N CYS A 618 -70.78 21.66 -32.08
CA CYS A 618 -69.85 22.25 -31.12
C CYS A 618 -69.36 21.23 -30.08
N VAL A 619 -70.26 20.38 -29.56
CA VAL A 619 -69.91 19.29 -28.62
C VAL A 619 -68.98 18.27 -29.28
N LEU A 620 -69.27 17.82 -30.50
CA LEU A 620 -68.39 16.90 -31.22
C LEU A 620 -67.02 17.55 -31.53
N ARG A 621 -67.01 18.85 -31.85
CA ARG A 621 -65.76 19.58 -32.12
C ARG A 621 -64.87 19.69 -30.88
N ILE A 622 -65.43 20.05 -29.72
CA ILE A 622 -64.65 20.17 -28.48
C ILE A 622 -64.15 18.80 -28.02
N ARG A 623 -64.91 17.71 -28.21
CA ARG A 623 -64.43 16.33 -27.99
C ARG A 623 -63.32 15.91 -28.95
N SER A 624 -63.40 16.27 -30.23
CA SER A 624 -62.29 16.05 -31.19
C SER A 624 -61.00 16.67 -30.68
N LEU A 625 -61.07 17.91 -30.19
CA LEU A 625 -59.93 18.62 -29.66
C LEU A 625 -59.39 17.96 -28.37
N ALA A 626 -60.28 17.57 -27.45
CA ALA A 626 -59.90 16.84 -26.24
C ALA A 626 -59.19 15.51 -26.57
N ALA A 627 -59.68 14.74 -27.55
CA ALA A 627 -59.04 13.50 -27.98
C ALA A 627 -57.65 13.73 -28.62
N ARG A 628 -57.44 14.83 -29.35
CA ARG A 628 -56.09 15.20 -29.87
C ARG A 628 -55.13 15.55 -28.74
N GLU A 629 -55.57 16.36 -27.78
CA GLU A 629 -54.73 16.74 -26.64
C GLU A 629 -54.49 15.56 -25.69
N ALA A 630 -55.43 14.61 -25.59
CA ALA A 630 -55.24 13.33 -24.90
C ALA A 630 -54.11 12.52 -25.55
N ALA A 631 -54.12 12.38 -26.88
CA ALA A 631 -53.05 11.71 -27.61
C ALA A 631 -51.71 12.45 -27.42
N ALA A 632 -51.70 13.79 -27.42
CA ALA A 632 -50.49 14.57 -27.16
C ALA A 632 -49.93 14.35 -25.74
N LEU A 633 -50.79 14.31 -24.72
CA LEU A 633 -50.39 14.01 -23.35
C LEU A 633 -49.83 12.59 -23.21
N LEU A 634 -50.45 11.59 -23.84
CA LEU A 634 -49.95 10.21 -23.81
C LEU A 634 -48.62 10.04 -24.52
N ARG A 635 -48.35 10.77 -25.62
CA ARG A 635 -47.01 10.76 -26.25
C ARG A 635 -45.94 11.24 -25.26
N ARG A 636 -46.23 12.31 -24.51
CA ARG A 636 -45.33 12.82 -23.47
C ARG A 636 -45.19 11.85 -22.31
N ALA A 637 -46.28 11.22 -21.88
CA ALA A 637 -46.24 10.18 -20.85
C ALA A 637 -45.42 8.96 -21.28
N SER A 638 -45.56 8.50 -22.52
CA SER A 638 -44.77 7.38 -23.05
C SER A 638 -43.28 7.72 -23.18
N ALA A 639 -42.96 8.93 -23.65
CA ALA A 639 -41.58 9.41 -23.68
C ALA A 639 -40.99 9.50 -22.26
N ARG A 640 -41.79 9.92 -21.27
CA ARG A 640 -41.39 9.98 -19.85
C ARG A 640 -41.15 8.61 -19.24
N LEU A 641 -41.96 7.61 -19.62
CA LEU A 641 -41.74 6.21 -19.25
C LEU A 641 -40.42 5.69 -19.82
N GLY A 642 -40.04 6.08 -21.04
CA GLY A 642 -38.71 5.90 -21.61
C GLY A 642 -38.75 5.61 -23.10
N SER A 643 -37.77 6.12 -23.83
CA SER A 643 -37.55 5.94 -25.27
C SER A 643 -36.27 5.16 -25.51
N ARG A 644 -36.22 4.39 -26.60
CA ARG A 644 -35.03 3.63 -26.97
C ARG A 644 -33.97 4.56 -27.57
N ILE A 645 -32.82 4.64 -26.90
CA ILE A 645 -31.71 5.54 -27.28
C ILE A 645 -30.53 4.82 -27.95
N GLY A 646 -30.50 3.48 -27.91
CA GLY A 646 -29.45 2.71 -28.58
C GLY A 646 -29.35 1.27 -28.10
N ARG A 647 -28.18 0.67 -28.33
CA ARG A 647 -27.80 -0.62 -27.73
C ARG A 647 -26.54 -0.45 -26.89
N ASP A 648 -26.43 -1.23 -25.84
CA ASP A 648 -25.22 -1.36 -25.05
C ASP A 648 -24.14 -2.07 -25.88
N PRO A 649 -22.92 -1.50 -25.97
CA PRO A 649 -21.87 -2.03 -26.84
C PRO A 649 -21.25 -3.35 -26.34
N GLU A 650 -21.36 -3.66 -25.05
CA GLU A 650 -20.80 -4.90 -24.47
C GLU A 650 -21.83 -6.03 -24.48
N THR A 651 -23.09 -5.73 -24.15
CA THR A 651 -24.16 -6.73 -23.96
C THR A 651 -25.13 -6.84 -25.15
N GLY A 652 -25.15 -5.84 -26.05
CA GLY A 652 -26.08 -5.78 -27.18
C GLY A 652 -27.54 -5.46 -26.81
N SER A 653 -27.82 -5.24 -25.52
CA SER A 653 -29.14 -4.97 -24.95
C SER A 653 -29.63 -3.56 -25.27
N ALA A 654 -30.96 -3.33 -25.30
CA ALA A 654 -31.52 -2.03 -25.65
C ALA A 654 -31.39 -1.03 -24.48
N ARG A 655 -30.75 0.13 -24.74
CA ARG A 655 -30.67 1.24 -23.78
C ARG A 655 -31.89 2.15 -23.94
N HIS A 656 -32.44 2.56 -22.80
CA HIS A 656 -33.61 3.41 -22.71
C HIS A 656 -33.30 4.65 -21.86
N ASP A 657 -33.96 5.78 -22.15
CA ASP A 657 -33.98 6.96 -21.28
C ASP A 657 -35.21 6.93 -20.35
N GLY A 658 -35.54 8.06 -19.72
CA GLY A 658 -36.74 8.20 -18.89
C GLY A 658 -36.73 7.36 -17.62
N LEU A 659 -37.92 6.95 -17.16
CA LEU A 659 -38.10 6.13 -15.96
C LEU A 659 -37.55 4.71 -16.12
N LEU A 660 -37.77 4.08 -17.27
CA LEU A 660 -37.24 2.75 -17.58
C LEU A 660 -35.71 2.76 -17.58
N GLY A 661 -35.09 3.79 -18.18
CA GLY A 661 -33.65 4.00 -18.12
C GLY A 661 -33.11 4.11 -16.69
N ARG A 662 -33.80 4.88 -15.82
CA ARG A 662 -33.43 5.01 -14.40
C ARG A 662 -33.55 3.69 -13.63
N LEU A 663 -34.59 2.88 -13.89
CA LEU A 663 -34.75 1.56 -13.28
C LEU A 663 -33.74 0.55 -13.81
N ASN A 664 -33.39 0.59 -15.09
CA ASN A 664 -32.32 -0.22 -15.67
C ASN A 664 -30.97 0.12 -15.02
N GLN A 665 -30.66 1.41 -14.85
CA GLN A 665 -29.45 1.80 -14.13
C GLN A 665 -29.47 1.30 -12.68
N GLY A 666 -30.61 1.43 -11.97
CA GLY A 666 -30.75 0.90 -10.62
C GLY A 666 -30.56 -0.62 -10.55
N HIS A 667 -31.04 -1.36 -11.55
CA HIS A 667 -30.80 -2.80 -11.67
C HIS A 667 -29.29 -3.09 -11.76
N ASP A 668 -28.57 -2.37 -12.62
CA ASP A 668 -27.14 -2.56 -12.80
C ASP A 668 -26.34 -2.18 -11.54
N ASP A 669 -26.78 -1.12 -10.82
CA ASP A 669 -26.23 -0.70 -9.54
C ASP A 669 -26.40 -1.80 -8.47
N VAL A 670 -27.57 -2.46 -8.40
CA VAL A 670 -27.81 -3.60 -7.48
C VAL A 670 -27.01 -4.83 -7.90
N VAL A 671 -26.92 -5.15 -9.20
CA VAL A 671 -26.10 -6.27 -9.70
C VAL A 671 -24.62 -6.07 -9.33
N ARG A 672 -24.14 -4.83 -9.42
CA ARG A 672 -22.79 -4.46 -8.98
C ARG A 672 -22.60 -4.67 -7.49
N LEU A 673 -23.55 -4.27 -6.64
CA LEU A 673 -23.53 -4.55 -5.19
C LEU A 673 -23.42 -6.06 -4.92
N MET A 674 -24.21 -6.88 -5.61
CA MET A 674 -24.20 -8.34 -5.44
C MET A 674 -22.88 -9.00 -5.89
N ARG A 675 -22.15 -8.41 -6.85
CA ARG A 675 -20.88 -8.97 -7.34
C ARG A 675 -19.85 -9.16 -6.21
N ALA A 676 -19.81 -8.24 -5.25
CA ALA A 676 -18.91 -8.30 -4.10
C ALA A 676 -19.10 -9.57 -3.26
N LEU A 677 -20.34 -9.85 -2.86
CA LEU A 677 -20.67 -11.04 -2.08
C LEU A 677 -20.48 -12.34 -2.90
N ARG A 678 -20.66 -12.28 -4.23
CA ARG A 678 -20.35 -13.42 -5.11
C ARG A 678 -18.85 -13.72 -5.13
N LEU A 679 -17.99 -12.71 -5.10
CA LEU A 679 -16.54 -12.88 -5.02
C LEU A 679 -16.14 -13.49 -3.67
N ASP A 680 -16.62 -12.94 -2.55
CA ASP A 680 -16.39 -13.54 -1.21
C ASP A 680 -16.80 -15.01 -1.18
N LEU A 681 -18.01 -15.31 -1.69
CA LEU A 681 -18.55 -16.66 -1.72
C LEU A 681 -17.70 -17.58 -2.61
N ALA A 682 -17.22 -17.09 -3.75
CA ALA A 682 -16.36 -17.85 -4.64
C ALA A 682 -15.01 -18.17 -3.97
N GLU A 683 -14.40 -17.23 -3.24
CA GLU A 683 -13.16 -17.45 -2.49
C GLU A 683 -13.34 -18.52 -1.40
N ILE A 684 -14.41 -18.43 -0.61
CA ILE A 684 -14.71 -19.41 0.44
C ILE A 684 -14.98 -20.79 -0.16
N ARG A 685 -15.79 -20.87 -1.23
CA ARG A 685 -16.05 -22.13 -1.92
C ARG A 685 -14.79 -22.71 -2.54
N HIS A 686 -13.94 -21.87 -3.11
CA HIS A 686 -12.65 -22.29 -3.65
C HIS A 686 -11.76 -22.90 -2.57
N ALA A 687 -11.73 -22.29 -1.36
CA ALA A 687 -11.02 -22.86 -0.22
C ALA A 687 -11.60 -24.22 0.20
N ILE A 688 -12.93 -24.40 0.19
CA ILE A 688 -13.59 -25.68 0.46
C ILE A 688 -13.23 -26.73 -0.61
N GLU A 689 -13.23 -26.35 -1.89
CA GLU A 689 -12.99 -27.23 -3.05
C GLU A 689 -11.50 -27.58 -3.24
N ARG A 690 -10.58 -26.73 -2.76
CA ARG A 690 -9.13 -26.99 -2.73
C ARG A 690 -8.66 -27.16 -1.28
N PRO A 691 -8.66 -28.38 -0.73
CA PRO A 691 -8.38 -28.62 0.69
C PRO A 691 -6.98 -28.18 1.20
N SER A 692 -6.07 -27.73 0.32
CA SER A 692 -4.65 -27.54 0.68
C SER A 692 -3.90 -26.47 -0.15
N GLY A 693 -4.47 -25.27 -0.35
CA GLY A 693 -3.72 -24.12 -0.90
C GLY A 693 -2.85 -23.39 0.14
N GLY A 694 -1.53 -23.39 -0.04
CA GLY A 694 -0.61 -22.57 0.77
C GLY A 694 -0.58 -22.94 2.26
N THR A 695 -0.73 -21.97 3.16
CA THR A 695 -0.71 -22.14 4.63
C THR A 695 -2.07 -22.47 5.24
N PHE A 696 -3.14 -22.48 4.44
CA PHE A 696 -4.49 -22.78 4.87
C PHE A 696 -4.86 -24.24 4.55
N LEU A 697 -5.52 -24.91 5.49
CA LEU A 697 -5.92 -26.31 5.39
C LEU A 697 -7.40 -26.45 5.76
N VAL A 698 -8.11 -27.32 5.04
CA VAL A 698 -9.49 -27.67 5.35
C VAL A 698 -9.54 -29.04 6.02
N LEU A 699 -10.05 -29.06 7.25
CA LEU A 699 -10.34 -30.28 8.00
C LEU A 699 -11.71 -30.81 7.56
N PRO A 700 -11.78 -32.02 6.97
CA PRO A 700 -13.06 -32.64 6.69
C PRO A 700 -13.85 -32.77 8.00
N SER A 701 -15.08 -32.29 7.99
CA SER A 701 -16.04 -32.44 9.08
C SER A 701 -17.35 -32.94 8.51
N GLY A 702 -18.29 -33.35 9.35
CA GLY A 702 -19.68 -33.46 8.91
C GLY A 702 -20.14 -32.14 8.28
N ASP A 703 -21.08 -32.24 7.34
CA ASP A 703 -21.69 -31.07 6.72
C ASP A 703 -22.44 -30.27 7.79
N LEU A 704 -22.29 -28.95 7.74
CA LEU A 704 -23.16 -28.09 8.54
C LEU A 704 -24.60 -28.30 8.03
N PRO A 705 -25.61 -28.47 8.92
CA PRO A 705 -27.00 -28.53 8.49
C PRO A 705 -27.34 -27.32 7.62
N ASP A 706 -28.10 -27.52 6.54
CA ASP A 706 -28.41 -26.46 5.58
C ASP A 706 -28.90 -25.20 6.31
N LEU A 707 -28.09 -24.14 6.22
CA LEU A 707 -28.38 -22.82 6.78
C LEU A 707 -29.13 -21.94 5.78
N ALA A 708 -29.73 -22.53 4.74
CA ALA A 708 -30.57 -21.83 3.79
C ALA A 708 -31.65 -21.02 4.51
N VAL A 709 -31.57 -19.70 4.34
CA VAL A 709 -32.56 -18.77 4.88
C VAL A 709 -33.87 -19.00 4.10
N PRO A 710 -35.02 -19.25 4.77
CA PRO A 710 -36.31 -19.39 4.11
C PRO A 710 -36.68 -18.13 3.30
N PRO A 711 -37.42 -18.24 2.18
CA PRO A 711 -37.80 -17.09 1.36
C PRO A 711 -38.46 -15.93 2.14
N ALA A 712 -39.33 -16.24 3.10
CA ALA A 712 -39.98 -15.24 3.94
C ALA A 712 -38.99 -14.45 4.81
N ASP A 713 -38.00 -15.14 5.38
CA ASP A 713 -37.00 -14.54 6.26
C ASP A 713 -35.99 -13.68 5.48
N ARG A 714 -35.64 -14.06 4.24
CA ARG A 714 -34.75 -13.25 3.37
C ARG A 714 -35.25 -11.83 3.23
N LEU A 715 -36.54 -11.69 2.91
CA LEU A 715 -37.16 -10.38 2.72
C LEU A 715 -37.30 -9.63 4.05
N ALA A 716 -37.69 -10.31 5.13
CA ALA A 716 -37.80 -9.69 6.45
C ALA A 716 -36.45 -9.14 6.93
N TRP A 717 -35.38 -9.92 6.78
CA TRP A 717 -34.03 -9.47 7.12
C TRP A 717 -33.59 -8.32 6.22
N ALA A 718 -33.82 -8.40 4.91
CA ALA A 718 -33.44 -7.32 4.01
C ALA A 718 -34.17 -6.00 4.32
N ARG A 719 -35.47 -6.06 4.67
CA ARG A 719 -36.25 -4.90 5.13
C ARG A 719 -35.64 -4.27 6.38
N GLU A 720 -35.21 -5.08 7.34
CA GLU A 720 -34.51 -4.61 8.55
C GLU A 720 -33.15 -3.97 8.21
N ALA A 721 -32.34 -4.61 7.35
CA ALA A 721 -31.04 -4.10 6.94
C ALA A 721 -31.13 -2.73 6.22
N PHE A 722 -32.17 -2.56 5.38
CA PHE A 722 -32.36 -1.33 4.61
C PHE A 722 -33.27 -0.29 5.25
N GLN A 723 -33.85 -0.58 6.43
CA GLN A 723 -34.83 0.30 7.08
C GLN A 723 -34.34 1.73 7.28
N ALA A 724 -33.06 1.90 7.61
CA ALA A 724 -32.43 3.21 7.85
C ALA A 724 -32.16 4.02 6.57
N TYR A 725 -32.29 3.42 5.38
CA TYR A 725 -31.88 4.01 4.11
C TYR A 725 -33.04 4.43 3.20
N GLY A 726 -34.28 4.19 3.63
CA GLY A 726 -35.49 4.54 2.89
C GLY A 726 -35.88 3.52 1.80
N GLY A 727 -36.76 3.94 0.88
CA GLY A 727 -37.21 3.10 -0.24
C GLY A 727 -36.18 2.99 -1.37
N SER A 728 -36.49 2.20 -2.40
CA SER A 728 -35.59 1.89 -3.51
C SER A 728 -35.12 3.13 -4.27
N ARG A 729 -35.92 4.20 -4.33
CA ARG A 729 -35.51 5.48 -4.92
C ARG A 729 -34.31 6.09 -4.20
N ALA A 730 -34.33 6.10 -2.86
CA ALA A 730 -33.23 6.61 -2.04
C ALA A 730 -32.03 5.67 -2.12
N ILE A 731 -32.27 4.36 -2.03
CA ILE A 731 -31.21 3.35 -2.10
C ILE A 731 -30.48 3.39 -3.45
N PHE A 732 -31.19 3.53 -4.58
CA PHE A 732 -30.54 3.67 -5.90
C PHE A 732 -29.67 4.93 -6.00
N ALA A 733 -30.03 6.01 -5.33
CA ALA A 733 -29.17 7.20 -5.28
C ALA A 733 -27.89 6.91 -4.46
N LEU A 734 -28.03 6.19 -3.34
CA LEU A 734 -26.91 5.78 -2.48
C LEU A 734 -25.97 4.79 -3.18
N LEU A 735 -26.48 3.83 -3.96
CA LEU A 735 -25.66 2.82 -4.64
C LEU A 735 -24.68 3.39 -5.68
N ARG A 736 -24.91 4.62 -6.14
CA ARG A 736 -24.04 5.32 -7.10
C ARG A 736 -22.82 5.96 -6.46
N ALA A 737 -22.85 6.18 -5.15
CA ALA A 737 -21.71 6.63 -4.38
C ALA A 737 -21.03 5.42 -3.73
N ASP A 738 -19.70 5.30 -3.88
CA ASP A 738 -18.96 4.12 -3.41
C ASP A 738 -19.09 3.93 -1.89
N GLU A 739 -18.92 4.99 -1.09
CA GLU A 739 -19.05 4.94 0.38
C GLU A 739 -20.43 4.45 0.85
N SER A 740 -21.49 4.93 0.21
CA SER A 740 -22.87 4.58 0.57
C SER A 740 -23.23 3.16 0.12
N ARG A 741 -22.71 2.71 -1.02
CA ARG A 741 -22.84 1.33 -1.50
C ARG A 741 -22.23 0.33 -0.52
N GLU A 742 -21.08 0.66 0.06
CA GLU A 742 -20.42 -0.18 1.06
C GLU A 742 -21.19 -0.24 2.38
N ALA A 743 -21.72 0.90 2.86
CA ALA A 743 -22.54 0.93 4.07
C ALA A 743 -23.77 0.00 3.94
N LEU A 744 -24.40 -0.02 2.76
CA LEU A 744 -25.50 -0.94 2.44
C LEU A 744 -25.04 -2.40 2.44
N LEU A 745 -23.86 -2.70 1.90
CA LEU A 745 -23.28 -4.05 1.89
C LEU A 745 -22.97 -4.54 3.31
N ASP A 746 -22.38 -3.69 4.15
CA ASP A 746 -22.04 -4.00 5.53
C ASP A 746 -23.28 -4.17 6.40
N ALA A 747 -24.34 -3.38 6.18
CA ALA A 747 -25.63 -3.57 6.85
C ALA A 747 -26.19 -4.98 6.57
N VAL A 748 -26.17 -5.42 5.31
CA VAL A 748 -26.61 -6.75 4.90
C VAL A 748 -25.75 -7.85 5.52
N ARG A 749 -24.41 -7.75 5.41
CA ARG A 749 -23.47 -8.74 5.99
C ARG A 749 -23.61 -8.86 7.50
N THR A 750 -23.71 -7.73 8.19
CA THR A 750 -23.82 -7.66 9.65
C THR A 750 -25.10 -8.32 10.11
N LEU A 751 -26.22 -8.00 9.46
CA LEU A 751 -27.51 -8.60 9.82
C LEU A 751 -27.53 -10.10 9.55
N ALA A 752 -27.07 -10.54 8.37
CA ALA A 752 -26.98 -11.97 8.02
C ALA A 752 -26.16 -12.75 9.05
N ARG A 753 -24.96 -12.28 9.40
CA ARG A 753 -24.10 -12.91 10.41
C ARG A 753 -24.74 -12.90 11.79
N ARG A 754 -25.35 -11.79 12.21
CA ARG A 754 -26.04 -11.68 13.51
C ARG A 754 -27.20 -12.68 13.62
N ARG A 755 -27.99 -12.84 12.56
CA ARG A 755 -29.11 -13.80 12.51
C ARG A 755 -28.64 -15.24 12.48
N LEU A 756 -27.50 -15.51 11.85
CA LEU A 756 -26.90 -16.84 11.82
C LEU A 756 -26.05 -17.15 13.07
N ALA A 757 -25.67 -16.16 13.88
CA ALA A 757 -24.83 -16.35 15.07
C ALA A 757 -25.27 -17.47 16.03
N PRO A 758 -26.57 -17.69 16.31
CA PRO A 758 -27.02 -18.82 17.14
C PRO A 758 -26.66 -20.20 16.57
N HIS A 759 -26.40 -20.30 15.26
CA HIS A 759 -25.96 -21.53 14.60
C HIS A 759 -24.45 -21.78 14.74
N ARG A 760 -23.66 -20.83 15.29
CA ARG A 760 -22.23 -21.04 15.55
C ARG A 760 -21.97 -22.23 16.46
N ALA A 761 -22.83 -22.48 17.45
CA ALA A 761 -22.74 -23.64 18.32
C ALA A 761 -22.94 -24.99 17.59
N ARG A 762 -23.42 -24.96 16.34
CA ARG A 762 -23.56 -26.15 15.48
C ARG A 762 -22.34 -26.38 14.59
N ILE A 763 -21.40 -25.44 14.53
CA ILE A 763 -20.15 -25.63 13.80
C ILE A 763 -19.39 -26.76 14.50
N PRO A 764 -19.05 -27.85 13.79
CA PRO A 764 -18.27 -28.93 14.38
C PRO A 764 -16.95 -28.37 14.93
N SER A 765 -16.65 -28.67 16.20
CA SER A 765 -15.38 -28.32 16.80
C SER A 765 -14.25 -28.99 16.00
N ALA A 766 -13.08 -28.36 15.93
CA ALA A 766 -11.94 -28.95 15.23
C ALA A 766 -11.49 -30.25 15.91
N LEU A 767 -11.64 -30.34 17.23
CA LEU A 767 -11.37 -31.53 18.02
C LEU A 767 -12.27 -32.71 17.62
N ASP A 768 -13.59 -32.48 17.54
CA ASP A 768 -14.54 -33.55 17.17
C ASP A 768 -14.40 -33.96 15.70
N ALA A 769 -14.15 -32.98 14.82
CA ALA A 769 -13.86 -33.27 13.42
C ALA A 769 -12.60 -34.15 13.27
N LEU A 770 -11.55 -33.92 14.07
CA LEU A 770 -10.38 -34.81 14.10
C LEU A 770 -10.72 -36.19 14.65
N ARG A 771 -11.48 -36.30 15.76
CA ARG A 771 -11.90 -37.59 16.34
C ARG A 771 -12.68 -38.45 15.35
N ALA A 772 -13.46 -37.84 14.46
CA ALA A 772 -14.25 -38.53 13.45
C ALA A 772 -13.40 -39.11 12.30
N LEU A 773 -12.16 -38.66 12.11
CA LEU A 773 -11.27 -39.16 11.06
C LEU A 773 -10.57 -40.47 11.46
N PRO A 774 -10.23 -41.34 10.50
CA PRO A 774 -9.32 -42.47 10.76
C PRO A 774 -7.96 -41.98 11.29
N THR A 775 -7.32 -42.75 12.18
CA THR A 775 -6.05 -42.40 12.84
C THR A 775 -4.94 -42.00 11.87
N ASP A 776 -4.84 -42.64 10.70
CA ASP A 776 -3.84 -42.28 9.69
C ASP A 776 -4.11 -40.91 9.07
N ARG A 777 -5.38 -40.56 8.84
CA ARG A 777 -5.77 -39.23 8.32
C ARG A 777 -5.62 -38.14 9.38
N GLN A 778 -5.89 -38.46 10.65
CA GLN A 778 -5.58 -37.56 11.77
C GLN A 778 -4.08 -37.22 11.78
N ARG A 779 -3.23 -38.24 11.70
CA ARG A 779 -1.77 -38.07 11.66
C ARG A 779 -1.34 -37.25 10.43
N GLU A 780 -1.86 -37.58 9.24
CA GLU A 780 -1.53 -36.87 8.00
C GLU A 780 -1.84 -35.38 8.07
N ILE A 781 -3.07 -35.00 8.47
CA ILE A 781 -3.49 -33.59 8.51
C ILE A 781 -2.72 -32.81 9.58
N LEU A 782 -2.55 -33.37 10.79
CA LEU A 782 -1.78 -32.72 11.85
C LEU A 782 -0.31 -32.58 11.48
N THR A 783 0.27 -33.59 10.81
CA THR A 783 1.64 -33.50 10.28
C THR A 783 1.75 -32.41 9.24
N LEU A 784 0.83 -32.35 8.27
CA LEU A 784 0.85 -31.33 7.21
C LEU A 784 0.71 -29.91 7.79
N MET A 785 -0.14 -29.72 8.79
CA MET A 785 -0.28 -28.45 9.50
C MET A 785 1.04 -28.03 10.17
N LEU A 786 1.70 -28.96 10.88
CA LEU A 786 3.01 -28.71 11.48
C LEU A 786 4.08 -28.41 10.43
N LEU A 787 4.08 -29.11 9.30
CA LEU A 787 5.02 -28.85 8.19
C LEU A 787 4.79 -27.46 7.59
N ARG A 788 3.54 -27.01 7.43
CA ARG A 788 3.20 -25.71 6.82
C ARG A 788 3.35 -24.52 7.76
N CYS A 789 3.27 -24.74 9.09
CA CYS A 789 3.51 -23.68 10.06
C CYS A 789 5.01 -23.40 10.26
N MET A 790 5.91 -24.22 9.72
CA MET A 790 7.36 -24.03 9.88
C MET A 790 7.82 -22.68 9.32
N PRO A 791 8.88 -22.09 9.90
CA PRO A 791 9.45 -20.83 9.42
C PRO A 791 9.73 -20.82 7.92
N TRP A 792 9.21 -19.81 7.23
CA TRP A 792 9.25 -19.69 5.77
C TRP A 792 10.59 -19.14 5.29
N ILE A 793 11.65 -19.90 5.48
CA ILE A 793 12.95 -19.68 4.84
C ILE A 793 13.51 -21.01 4.32
N GLN A 794 14.25 -20.97 3.22
CA GLN A 794 15.03 -22.14 2.77
C GLN A 794 16.36 -22.22 3.55
N GLY A 795 16.30 -22.79 4.74
CA GLY A 795 17.42 -22.86 5.68
C GLY A 795 18.42 -23.99 5.43
N ARG A 796 19.67 -23.75 5.78
CA ARG A 796 20.79 -24.68 5.89
C ARG A 796 21.53 -24.43 7.19
N PHE A 797 21.80 -25.49 7.94
CA PHE A 797 22.34 -25.39 9.31
C PHE A 797 23.69 -26.10 9.49
N ASP A 798 24.51 -26.14 8.44
CA ASP A 798 25.82 -26.78 8.42
C ASP A 798 26.89 -25.99 9.19
N ALA A 799 26.96 -24.67 9.01
CA ALA A 799 27.92 -23.82 9.72
C ALA A 799 27.36 -23.28 11.04
N PHE A 800 26.05 -23.05 11.10
CA PHE A 800 25.31 -22.60 12.27
C PHE A 800 24.17 -23.57 12.56
N SER A 801 24.09 -24.07 13.78
CA SER A 801 22.99 -24.95 14.20
C SER A 801 22.18 -24.26 15.31
N PRO A 802 20.89 -23.91 15.06
CA PRO A 802 20.06 -23.29 16.09
C PRO A 802 19.84 -24.25 17.26
N SER A 803 19.84 -23.72 18.48
CA SER A 803 19.46 -24.48 19.66
C SER A 803 17.93 -24.66 19.73
N GLY A 804 17.49 -25.72 20.42
CA GLY A 804 16.06 -26.07 20.49
C GLY A 804 15.17 -24.99 21.09
N ASP A 805 15.69 -24.15 21.98
CA ASP A 805 14.99 -23.01 22.56
C ASP A 805 14.79 -21.85 21.59
N GLN A 806 15.56 -21.76 20.50
CA GLN A 806 15.35 -20.77 19.43
C GLN A 806 14.09 -21.05 18.61
N PHE A 807 13.55 -22.26 18.67
CA PHE A 807 12.24 -22.61 18.10
C PHE A 807 11.14 -22.47 19.14
N LYS A 808 10.06 -21.78 18.77
CA LYS A 808 8.84 -21.70 19.59
C LYS A 808 7.63 -21.99 18.73
N THR A 809 6.90 -23.04 19.09
CA THR A 809 5.68 -23.45 18.41
C THR A 809 4.48 -23.29 19.33
N ILE A 810 3.46 -22.58 18.85
CA ILE A 810 2.20 -22.34 19.56
C ILE A 810 1.06 -22.89 18.72
N LEU A 811 0.11 -23.55 19.35
CA LEU A 811 -1.12 -24.02 18.72
C LEU A 811 -2.31 -23.52 19.52
N ALA A 812 -3.24 -22.82 18.86
CA ALA A 812 -4.48 -22.34 19.47
C ALA A 812 -5.67 -23.14 18.93
N ILE A 813 -6.49 -23.70 19.83
CA ILE A 813 -7.66 -24.52 19.51
C ILE A 813 -8.67 -24.49 20.65
N GLU A 814 -9.96 -24.56 20.34
CA GLU A 814 -11.04 -24.83 21.31
C GLU A 814 -10.83 -26.18 22.04
N GLY A 815 -10.86 -26.19 23.37
CA GLY A 815 -10.70 -27.41 24.15
C GLY A 815 -9.25 -27.88 24.21
N ALA A 816 -8.30 -26.95 24.30
CA ALA A 816 -6.87 -27.19 24.29
C ALA A 816 -6.38 -28.33 25.20
N GLN A 817 -6.93 -28.46 26.41
CA GLN A 817 -6.55 -29.54 27.34
C GLN A 817 -6.92 -30.92 26.83
N ALA A 818 -8.13 -31.10 26.30
CA ALA A 818 -8.58 -32.36 25.73
C ALA A 818 -7.80 -32.70 24.46
N PHE A 819 -7.58 -31.71 23.59
CA PHE A 819 -6.76 -31.87 22.39
C PHE A 819 -5.31 -32.30 22.73
N GLN A 820 -4.69 -31.69 23.75
CA GLN A 820 -3.36 -32.08 24.21
C GLN A 820 -3.32 -33.52 24.75
N ALA A 821 -4.35 -33.94 25.49
CA ALA A 821 -4.42 -35.29 26.04
C ALA A 821 -4.52 -36.37 24.95
N GLU A 822 -5.29 -36.10 23.89
CA GLU A 822 -5.56 -37.08 22.82
C GLU A 822 -4.52 -37.03 21.69
N PHE A 823 -4.19 -35.84 21.20
CA PHE A 823 -3.36 -35.65 20.01
C PHE A 823 -1.92 -35.22 20.33
N GLY A 824 -1.60 -34.89 21.60
CA GLY A 824 -0.28 -34.43 21.99
C GLY A 824 0.85 -35.43 21.67
N ALA A 825 0.58 -36.73 21.75
CA ALA A 825 1.54 -37.77 21.35
C ALA A 825 1.77 -37.79 19.84
N ILE A 826 0.71 -37.64 19.04
CA ILE A 826 0.79 -37.55 17.57
C ILE A 826 1.59 -36.32 17.17
N LEU A 827 1.31 -35.15 17.76
CA LEU A 827 2.03 -33.92 17.48
C LEU A 827 3.51 -34.04 17.80
N ARG A 828 3.86 -34.59 18.98
CA ARG A 828 5.28 -34.83 19.34
C ARG A 828 5.98 -35.76 18.36
N ALA A 829 5.31 -36.83 17.91
CA ALA A 829 5.86 -37.75 16.92
C ALA A 829 5.94 -37.15 15.50
N SER A 830 5.13 -36.12 15.22
CA SER A 830 5.04 -35.47 13.91
C SER A 830 5.88 -34.20 13.80
N LEU A 831 6.56 -33.79 14.89
CA LEU A 831 7.48 -32.66 14.88
C LEU A 831 8.63 -32.94 13.88
N PRO A 832 8.84 -32.07 12.88
CA PRO A 832 10.01 -32.14 12.01
C PRO A 832 11.31 -32.32 12.79
N PRO A 833 12.27 -33.14 12.32
CA PRO A 833 13.58 -33.29 12.96
C PRO A 833 14.32 -31.96 13.17
N VAL A 834 14.05 -30.96 12.33
CA VAL A 834 14.63 -29.61 12.36
C VAL A 834 14.22 -28.81 13.62
N LEU A 835 13.14 -29.17 14.32
CA LEU A 835 12.57 -28.39 15.43
C LEU A 835 13.31 -28.46 16.77
N GLY A 836 14.48 -29.12 16.85
CA GLY A 836 15.29 -29.14 18.07
C GLY A 836 14.50 -29.40 19.36
N ALA A 837 13.55 -30.34 19.37
CA ALA A 837 12.75 -30.72 20.54
C ALA A 837 12.21 -29.56 21.44
N GLY A 838 11.73 -28.46 20.84
CA GLY A 838 10.93 -27.47 21.57
C GLY A 838 9.53 -28.02 21.93
N ALA A 839 9.03 -27.74 23.13
CA ALA A 839 7.67 -28.11 23.52
C ALA A 839 6.63 -27.25 22.76
N ILE A 840 5.64 -27.90 22.13
CA ILE A 840 4.48 -27.22 21.55
C ILE A 840 3.63 -26.66 22.70
N SER A 841 3.43 -25.35 22.72
CA SER A 841 2.49 -24.71 23.66
C SER A 841 1.09 -24.73 23.07
N ILE A 842 0.18 -25.52 23.64
CA ILE A 842 -1.22 -25.57 23.22
C ILE A 842 -2.05 -24.63 24.10
N LEU A 843 -2.80 -23.74 23.48
CA LEU A 843 -3.59 -22.68 24.12
C LEU A 843 -5.05 -22.78 23.69
N ASP A 844 -5.94 -22.39 24.58
CA ASP A 844 -7.36 -22.35 24.29
C ASP A 844 -7.69 -21.20 23.34
N SER A 845 -8.61 -21.45 22.40
CA SER A 845 -9.09 -20.48 21.41
C SER A 845 -10.61 -20.41 21.44
N ASP A 846 -11.13 -19.21 21.23
CA ASP A 846 -12.55 -18.88 21.11
C ASP A 846 -13.09 -19.03 19.68
N GLN A 847 -12.25 -19.40 18.70
CA GLN A 847 -12.64 -19.56 17.30
C GLN A 847 -13.18 -20.98 17.02
N PRO A 848 -14.50 -21.18 16.83
CA PRO A 848 -15.07 -22.51 16.69
C PRO A 848 -14.63 -23.16 15.38
N GLY A 849 -14.25 -24.43 15.46
CA GLY A 849 -13.86 -25.21 14.28
C GLY A 849 -12.54 -24.75 13.63
N ARG A 850 -11.68 -24.00 14.34
CA ARG A 850 -10.38 -23.55 13.82
C ARG A 850 -9.22 -23.95 14.73
N ILE A 851 -8.09 -24.23 14.10
CA ILE A 851 -6.79 -24.43 14.75
C ILE A 851 -5.80 -23.48 14.09
N VAL A 852 -5.14 -22.64 14.88
CA VAL A 852 -4.06 -21.77 14.41
C VAL A 852 -2.74 -22.31 14.95
N CYS A 853 -1.81 -22.65 14.08
CA CYS A 853 -0.49 -23.14 14.46
C CYS A 853 0.58 -22.17 13.97
N TYR A 854 1.41 -21.66 14.89
CA TYR A 854 2.46 -20.68 14.64
C TYR A 854 3.81 -21.24 15.08
N CYS A 855 4.85 -21.04 14.27
CA CYS A 855 6.21 -21.37 14.63
C CYS A 855 7.15 -20.20 14.33
N GLU A 856 8.03 -19.91 15.28
CA GLU A 856 9.09 -18.91 15.13
C GLU A 856 10.46 -19.55 15.34
N LEU A 857 11.40 -19.20 14.47
CA LEU A 857 12.83 -19.40 14.64
C LEU A 857 13.48 -18.03 14.85
N SER A 858 14.03 -17.81 16.04
CA SER A 858 14.57 -16.50 16.41
C SER A 858 16.10 -16.54 16.52
N GLY A 859 16.76 -15.54 15.95
CA GLY A 859 18.18 -15.28 16.19
C GLY A 859 19.14 -16.13 15.38
N VAL A 860 19.08 -16.01 14.06
CA VAL A 860 19.95 -16.74 13.11
C VAL A 860 20.79 -15.76 12.28
N PRO A 861 21.96 -16.17 11.76
CA PRO A 861 22.71 -15.37 10.79
C PRO A 861 22.12 -15.52 9.39
N LEU A 862 22.36 -14.55 8.49
CA LEU A 862 21.93 -14.66 7.09
C LEU A 862 22.54 -15.86 6.34
N ASP A 863 23.69 -16.35 6.81
CA ASP A 863 24.37 -17.51 6.23
C ASP A 863 23.51 -18.78 6.18
N VAL A 864 22.49 -18.89 7.05
CA VAL A 864 21.57 -20.03 7.03
C VAL A 864 20.70 -20.05 5.77
N LEU A 865 20.60 -18.97 5.01
CA LEU A 865 19.82 -18.94 3.77
C LEU A 865 20.54 -19.77 2.70
N GLY A 866 20.05 -20.97 2.44
CA GLY A 866 20.65 -21.91 1.50
C GLY A 866 20.85 -21.35 0.08
N PRO A 867 19.84 -20.69 -0.53
CA PRO A 867 19.98 -20.06 -1.84
C PRO A 867 20.98 -18.90 -1.89
N LEU A 868 21.17 -18.18 -0.78
CA LEU A 868 22.07 -17.04 -0.70
C LEU A 868 23.50 -17.44 -1.04
N ARG A 869 24.00 -18.55 -0.46
CA ARG A 869 25.37 -19.05 -0.68
C ARG A 869 25.65 -19.48 -2.12
N ARG A 870 24.62 -19.86 -2.89
CA ARG A 870 24.76 -20.43 -4.23
C ARG A 870 24.15 -19.53 -5.29
N GLU A 871 22.85 -19.69 -5.54
CA GLU A 871 22.16 -19.10 -6.67
C GLU A 871 22.21 -17.57 -6.63
N TRP A 872 21.95 -16.97 -5.46
CA TRP A 872 21.86 -15.52 -5.38
C TRP A 872 23.23 -14.86 -5.45
N ARG A 873 24.24 -15.39 -4.74
CA ARG A 873 25.62 -14.89 -4.80
C ARG A 873 26.23 -15.03 -6.20
N ASN A 874 25.90 -16.09 -6.93
CA ASN A 874 26.30 -16.26 -8.33
C ASN A 874 25.66 -15.23 -9.25
N ALA A 875 24.34 -15.02 -9.15
CA ALA A 875 23.64 -14.01 -9.93
C ALA A 875 24.16 -12.59 -9.61
N TYR A 876 24.44 -12.31 -8.33
CA TYR A 876 25.07 -11.07 -7.89
C TYR A 876 26.45 -10.84 -8.55
N ALA A 877 27.32 -11.86 -8.57
CA ALA A 877 28.62 -11.75 -9.24
C ALA A 877 28.48 -11.51 -10.75
N GLN A 878 27.58 -12.23 -11.42
CA GLN A 878 27.31 -12.07 -12.84
C GLN A 878 26.80 -10.67 -13.19
N GLU A 879 25.86 -10.12 -12.41
CA GLU A 879 25.35 -8.76 -12.61
C GLU A 879 26.41 -7.69 -12.36
N LEU A 880 27.34 -7.92 -11.41
CA LEU A 880 28.42 -6.99 -11.11
C LEU A 880 29.49 -6.95 -12.21
N ASP A 881 29.74 -8.07 -12.89
CA ASP A 881 30.76 -8.20 -13.94
C ASP A 881 30.25 -7.81 -15.35
N ARG A 882 28.98 -7.41 -15.48
CA ARG A 882 28.44 -6.90 -16.76
C ARG A 882 29.13 -5.61 -17.21
N LEU A 883 29.41 -5.48 -18.50
CA LEU A 883 29.97 -4.26 -19.11
C LEU A 883 29.07 -3.03 -18.90
N ASP A 884 27.76 -3.25 -18.87
CA ASP A 884 26.73 -2.25 -18.62
C ASP A 884 26.07 -2.44 -17.24
N ALA A 885 26.82 -2.95 -16.25
CA ALA A 885 26.34 -3.24 -14.91
C ALA A 885 25.58 -2.07 -14.29
N ILE A 886 24.28 -2.28 -14.02
CA ILE A 886 23.43 -1.30 -13.34
C ILE A 886 23.78 -1.35 -11.84
N PRO A 887 23.97 -0.20 -11.17
CA PRO A 887 24.28 -0.17 -9.73
C PRO A 887 23.32 -1.05 -8.92
N LEU A 888 23.91 -1.92 -8.09
CA LEU A 888 23.19 -2.82 -7.20
C LEU A 888 23.11 -2.26 -5.78
N HIS A 889 24.21 -1.70 -5.30
CA HIS A 889 24.32 -1.13 -3.96
C HIS A 889 23.86 0.33 -3.93
N ASN A 890 23.41 0.75 -2.77
CA ASN A 890 22.99 2.11 -2.46
C ASN A 890 24.17 3.04 -2.16
N HIS A 891 25.40 2.67 -2.50
CA HIS A 891 26.63 3.45 -2.27
C HIS A 891 27.66 3.19 -3.37
N LYS A 892 28.49 4.20 -3.71
CA LYS A 892 29.57 4.09 -4.72
C LYS A 892 30.65 3.08 -4.31
N ASP A 893 31.17 3.22 -3.09
CA ASP A 893 32.06 2.25 -2.44
C ASP A 893 31.23 1.08 -1.90
N TYR A 894 30.86 0.13 -2.77
CA TYR A 894 30.12 -1.06 -2.36
C TYR A 894 30.99 -2.08 -1.59
N LEU A 895 32.32 -1.95 -1.66
CA LEU A 895 33.27 -2.85 -1.00
C LEU A 895 33.30 -2.66 0.52
N ARG A 896 32.70 -1.59 1.05
CA ARG A 896 32.51 -1.42 2.50
C ARG A 896 31.49 -2.41 3.09
N PHE A 897 30.58 -2.94 2.27
CA PHE A 897 29.55 -3.85 2.74
C PHE A 897 30.10 -5.28 2.79
N PRO A 898 29.85 -6.02 3.88
CA PRO A 898 30.40 -7.36 4.08
C PRO A 898 29.72 -8.38 3.17
N ASP A 899 30.38 -9.52 2.93
CA ASP A 899 29.62 -10.68 2.46
C ASP A 899 28.64 -11.10 3.57
N PRO A 900 27.34 -11.23 3.29
CA PRO A 900 26.41 -11.77 4.28
C PRO A 900 26.60 -13.29 4.50
N VAL A 901 27.44 -13.94 3.68
CA VAL A 901 27.76 -15.37 3.77
C VAL A 901 29.09 -15.58 4.50
N ALA A 902 29.11 -16.51 5.44
CA ALA A 902 30.33 -16.90 6.13
C ALA A 902 31.30 -17.62 5.17
N PRO A 903 32.58 -17.21 5.14
CA PRO A 903 33.56 -17.84 4.26
C PRO A 903 33.83 -19.28 4.70
N THR A 904 33.95 -20.16 3.72
CA THR A 904 34.39 -21.55 3.91
C THR A 904 35.86 -21.61 4.35
N ALA A 905 36.30 -22.74 4.91
CA ALA A 905 37.70 -22.94 5.28
C ALA A 905 38.68 -22.69 4.11
N ALA A 906 38.29 -23.07 2.89
CA ALA A 906 39.08 -22.82 1.68
C ALA A 906 39.13 -21.32 1.30
N GLU A 907 38.00 -20.61 1.37
CA GLU A 907 37.97 -19.15 1.14
C GLU A 907 38.78 -18.40 2.21
N VAL A 908 38.73 -18.84 3.47
CA VAL A 908 39.55 -18.29 4.55
C VAL A 908 41.03 -18.48 4.25
N GLU A 909 41.47 -19.67 3.87
CA GLU A 909 42.89 -19.91 3.58
C GLU A 909 43.37 -19.13 2.34
N ALA A 910 42.56 -19.04 1.29
CA ALA A 910 42.86 -18.21 0.13
C ALA A 910 43.00 -16.71 0.50
N LEU A 911 42.15 -16.24 1.42
CA LEU A 911 42.25 -14.89 1.97
C LEU A 911 43.53 -14.70 2.81
N ARG A 912 43.91 -15.68 3.62
CA ARG A 912 45.17 -15.65 4.39
C ARG A 912 46.39 -15.61 3.48
N GLU A 913 46.39 -16.41 2.43
CA GLU A 913 47.47 -16.41 1.43
C GLU A 913 47.57 -15.04 0.74
N THR A 914 46.43 -14.48 0.33
CA THR A 914 46.35 -13.13 -0.27
C THR A 914 46.89 -12.07 0.67
N LEU A 915 46.43 -12.04 1.92
CA LEU A 915 46.89 -11.07 2.93
C LEU A 915 48.36 -11.28 3.28
N SER A 916 48.85 -12.52 3.29
CA SER A 916 50.26 -12.84 3.52
C SER A 916 51.14 -12.22 2.43
N LEU A 917 50.79 -12.42 1.15
CA LEU A 917 51.49 -11.80 0.02
C LEU A 917 51.42 -10.27 0.07
N PHE A 918 50.24 -9.73 0.37
CA PHE A 918 50.01 -8.30 0.48
C PHE A 918 50.87 -7.67 1.58
N LEU A 919 50.86 -8.21 2.80
CA LEU A 919 51.62 -7.68 3.93
C LEU A 919 53.12 -7.80 3.72
N ARG A 920 53.61 -8.91 3.15
CA ARG A 920 55.04 -9.05 2.79
C ARG A 920 55.44 -8.00 1.75
N GLY A 921 54.62 -7.80 0.71
CA GLY A 921 54.84 -6.79 -0.31
C GLY A 921 54.88 -5.37 0.25
N ILE A 922 53.97 -5.04 1.18
CA ILE A 922 53.96 -3.75 1.87
C ILE A 922 55.20 -3.58 2.74
N CYS A 923 55.45 -4.53 3.65
CA CYS A 923 56.53 -4.42 4.62
C CYS A 923 57.89 -4.28 3.93
N LEU A 924 58.13 -4.98 2.81
CA LEU A 924 59.35 -4.88 2.00
C LEU A 924 59.37 -3.70 1.02
N ASN A 925 58.37 -2.82 1.05
CA ASN A 925 58.26 -1.66 0.15
C ASN A 925 58.19 -2.03 -1.35
N LEU A 926 57.62 -3.19 -1.68
CA LEU A 926 57.37 -3.66 -3.06
C LEU A 926 55.95 -3.34 -3.54
N LEU A 927 55.01 -3.21 -2.61
CA LEU A 927 53.66 -2.68 -2.88
C LEU A 927 53.59 -1.25 -2.35
N VAL A 928 53.33 -0.31 -3.24
CA VAL A 928 53.30 1.13 -2.92
C VAL A 928 51.88 1.65 -3.05
N ARG A 929 51.43 2.44 -2.07
CA ARG A 929 50.11 3.08 -2.11
C ARG A 929 50.18 4.37 -2.91
N ALA A 930 49.34 4.50 -3.93
CA ALA A 930 49.20 5.72 -4.72
C ALA A 930 48.40 6.77 -3.91
N PRO A 931 48.98 7.94 -3.56
CA PRO A 931 48.29 8.96 -2.76
C PRO A 931 47.02 9.49 -3.43
N GLU A 932 47.02 9.61 -4.76
CA GLU A 932 45.96 10.21 -5.55
C GLU A 932 44.71 9.34 -5.68
N THR A 933 44.85 8.01 -5.71
CA THR A 933 43.72 7.07 -5.83
C THR A 933 43.48 6.25 -4.57
N GLY A 934 44.44 6.21 -3.64
CA GLY A 934 44.43 5.31 -2.48
C GLY A 934 44.64 3.83 -2.82
N LEU A 935 44.91 3.48 -4.10
CA LEU A 935 45.08 2.10 -4.54
C LEU A 935 46.53 1.63 -4.41
N TRP A 936 46.71 0.34 -4.19
CA TRP A 936 48.05 -0.29 -4.16
C TRP A 936 48.53 -0.57 -5.57
N ARG A 937 49.81 -0.33 -5.82
CA ARG A 937 50.49 -0.58 -7.09
C ARG A 937 51.68 -1.50 -6.92
N PHE A 938 51.94 -2.29 -7.95
CA PHE A 938 53.08 -3.18 -8.07
C PHE A 938 53.80 -2.90 -9.38
N GLU A 939 55.12 -2.99 -9.37
CA GLU A 939 55.97 -2.85 -10.55
C GLU A 939 56.15 -4.22 -11.21
N PHE A 940 55.48 -4.44 -12.33
CA PHE A 940 55.53 -5.72 -13.06
C PHE A 940 56.81 -5.88 -13.86
N GLU A 941 57.23 -4.78 -14.49
CA GLU A 941 58.49 -4.61 -15.20
C GLU A 941 59.09 -3.27 -14.74
N PRO A 942 60.41 -3.08 -14.80
CA PRO A 942 61.03 -1.81 -14.38
C PRO A 942 60.36 -0.59 -15.03
N GLY A 943 59.77 0.28 -14.21
CA GLY A 943 59.01 1.47 -14.62
C GLY A 943 57.51 1.24 -14.89
N ASP A 944 57.03 0.00 -14.98
CA ASP A 944 55.63 -0.33 -15.25
C ASP A 944 54.84 -0.62 -13.96
N TRP A 945 54.40 0.47 -13.33
CA TRP A 945 53.58 0.44 -12.12
C TRP A 945 52.10 0.28 -12.45
N ARG A 946 51.51 -0.86 -12.08
CA ARG A 946 50.09 -1.15 -12.29
C ARG A 946 49.36 -1.30 -10.96
N SER A 947 48.10 -0.89 -10.93
CA SER A 947 47.24 -1.05 -9.76
C SER A 947 46.86 -2.51 -9.54
N VAL A 948 46.97 -2.97 -8.29
CA VAL A 948 46.47 -4.26 -7.80
C VAL A 948 45.19 -4.10 -6.96
N GLY A 949 44.70 -2.87 -6.79
CA GLY A 949 43.46 -2.54 -6.08
C GLY A 949 43.68 -2.08 -4.64
N SER A 950 42.60 -1.87 -3.88
CA SER A 950 42.64 -1.58 -2.44
C SER A 950 42.72 -2.86 -1.61
N GLU A 951 43.09 -2.79 -0.33
CA GLU A 951 43.05 -3.98 0.55
C GLU A 951 41.64 -4.62 0.58
N ARG A 952 40.57 -3.80 0.61
CA ARG A 952 39.18 -4.33 0.54
C ARG A 952 38.91 -5.08 -0.77
N THR A 953 39.47 -4.61 -1.87
CA THR A 953 39.37 -5.28 -3.18
C THR A 953 40.07 -6.63 -3.13
N LEU A 954 41.30 -6.66 -2.61
CA LEU A 954 42.10 -7.88 -2.47
C LEU A 954 41.45 -8.89 -1.52
N ARG A 955 40.83 -8.42 -0.43
CA ARG A 955 40.07 -9.29 0.49
C ARG A 955 38.85 -9.94 -0.18
N ARG A 956 38.26 -9.28 -1.18
CA ARG A 956 37.07 -9.77 -1.88
C ARG A 956 37.40 -10.64 -3.09
N LYS A 957 38.37 -10.21 -3.91
CA LYS A 957 38.67 -10.80 -5.23
C LYS A 957 40.01 -11.55 -5.27
N GLY A 958 40.88 -11.36 -4.28
CA GLY A 958 42.26 -11.83 -4.34
C GLY A 958 43.11 -11.08 -5.37
N PHE A 959 44.36 -11.50 -5.50
CA PHE A 959 45.18 -11.17 -6.66
C PHE A 959 44.77 -12.04 -7.84
N ASP A 960 44.77 -11.49 -9.05
CA ASP A 960 44.68 -12.34 -10.24
C ASP A 960 45.91 -13.24 -10.40
N ALA A 961 45.82 -14.27 -11.24
CA ALA A 961 46.88 -15.27 -11.38
C ALA A 961 48.23 -14.66 -11.80
N SER A 962 48.20 -13.62 -12.65
CA SER A 962 49.40 -12.94 -13.14
C SER A 962 50.02 -12.05 -12.06
N GLN A 963 49.19 -11.29 -11.35
CA GLN A 963 49.57 -10.48 -10.19
C GLN A 963 50.22 -11.35 -9.12
N LYS A 964 49.54 -12.45 -8.75
CA LYS A 964 50.01 -13.37 -7.72
C LYS A 964 51.38 -13.95 -8.06
N ALA A 965 51.57 -14.43 -9.30
CA ALA A 965 52.84 -15.01 -9.73
C ALA A 965 53.99 -13.98 -9.72
N ALA A 966 53.76 -12.78 -10.26
CA ALA A 966 54.76 -11.72 -10.32
C ALA A 966 55.18 -11.22 -8.92
N ILE A 967 54.19 -10.95 -8.06
CA ILE A 967 54.43 -10.52 -6.67
C ILE A 967 55.18 -11.61 -5.89
N ALA A 968 54.76 -12.87 -6.00
CA ALA A 968 55.42 -13.98 -5.31
C ALA A 968 56.87 -14.16 -5.76
N ALA A 969 57.16 -14.06 -7.06
CA ALA A 969 58.52 -14.16 -7.59
C ALA A 969 59.41 -13.01 -7.09
N ARG A 970 58.92 -11.77 -7.13
CA ARG A 970 59.68 -10.60 -6.65
C ARG A 970 59.93 -10.65 -5.15
N LEU A 971 58.94 -11.10 -4.37
CA LEU A 971 59.06 -11.34 -2.94
C LEU A 971 60.12 -12.39 -2.63
N ALA A 972 60.11 -13.53 -3.33
CA ALA A 972 61.08 -14.59 -3.12
C ALA A 972 62.52 -14.12 -3.38
N ALA A 973 62.73 -13.32 -4.43
CA ALA A 973 64.03 -12.71 -4.72
C ALA A 973 64.47 -11.74 -3.61
N ALA A 974 63.60 -10.82 -3.20
CA ALA A 974 63.91 -9.85 -2.14
C ALA A 974 64.17 -10.51 -0.78
N GLU A 975 63.44 -11.59 -0.46
CA GLU A 975 63.60 -12.32 0.81
C GLU A 975 64.88 -13.16 0.86
N ALA A 976 65.35 -13.67 -0.28
CA ALA A 976 66.59 -14.44 -0.36
C ALA A 976 67.85 -13.59 -0.10
N GLU A 977 67.76 -12.27 -0.27
CA GLU A 977 68.87 -11.32 -0.09
C GLU A 977 68.97 -10.78 1.35
N LEU A 978 68.04 -11.15 2.25
CA LEU A 978 67.99 -10.61 3.60
C LEU A 978 69.08 -11.17 4.51
N SER A 979 69.79 -10.27 5.20
CA SER A 979 70.69 -10.65 6.31
C SER A 979 69.91 -11.16 7.55
N PRO A 980 70.56 -11.86 8.50
CA PRO A 980 69.92 -12.27 9.76
C PRO A 980 69.27 -11.12 10.53
N VAL A 981 69.90 -9.94 10.53
CA VAL A 981 69.42 -8.73 11.22
C VAL A 981 68.18 -8.16 10.52
N GLN A 982 68.20 -8.08 9.19
CA GLN A 982 67.04 -7.62 8.41
C GLN A 982 65.87 -8.60 8.53
N THR A 983 66.13 -9.91 8.58
CA THR A 983 65.12 -10.94 8.84
C THR A 983 64.48 -10.76 10.22
N LEU A 984 65.28 -10.50 11.26
CA LEU A 984 64.77 -10.21 12.61
C LEU A 984 64.00 -8.88 12.67
N ALA A 985 64.47 -7.86 11.94
CA ALA A 985 63.77 -6.58 11.80
C ALA A 985 62.39 -6.76 11.15
N LEU A 986 62.28 -7.53 10.06
CA LEU A 986 60.96 -7.85 9.48
C LEU A 986 60.04 -8.55 10.47
N ALA A 987 60.56 -9.47 11.29
CA ALA A 987 59.76 -10.07 12.36
C ALA A 987 59.20 -9.01 13.33
N ALA A 988 60.00 -8.00 13.69
CA ALA A 988 59.55 -6.87 14.52
C ALA A 988 58.50 -6.00 13.80
N LEU A 989 58.68 -5.70 12.51
CA LEU A 989 57.70 -4.95 11.72
C LEU A 989 56.37 -5.70 11.57
N PHE A 990 56.37 -7.02 11.36
CA PHE A 990 55.13 -7.80 11.34
C PHE A 990 54.45 -7.85 12.71
N ALA A 991 55.22 -7.99 13.80
CA ALA A 991 54.69 -7.92 15.16
C ALA A 991 54.04 -6.55 15.44
N TRP A 992 54.71 -5.46 15.03
CA TRP A 992 54.17 -4.12 15.09
C TRP A 992 52.89 -3.98 14.24
N THR A 993 52.90 -4.50 13.02
CA THR A 993 51.76 -4.45 12.09
C THR A 993 50.54 -5.14 12.69
N GLY A 994 50.69 -6.32 13.28
CA GLY A 994 49.61 -7.00 13.99
C GLY A 994 49.11 -6.20 15.20
N LYS A 995 50.02 -5.62 16.00
CA LYS A 995 49.67 -4.89 17.23
C LYS A 995 49.07 -3.50 16.98
N ARG A 996 49.50 -2.81 15.93
CA ARG A 996 49.22 -1.39 15.69
C ARG A 996 48.42 -1.13 14.42
N ALA A 997 48.69 -1.82 13.31
CA ALA A 997 47.89 -1.61 12.08
C ALA A 997 46.58 -2.42 12.08
N TYR A 998 46.63 -3.66 12.57
CA TYR A 998 45.48 -4.52 12.82
C TYR A 998 45.21 -4.70 14.32
N ALA A 999 45.23 -3.57 15.05
CA ALA A 999 45.13 -3.57 16.50
C ALA A 999 43.88 -4.34 16.99
N PRO A 1000 44.02 -5.29 17.93
CA PRO A 1000 42.90 -6.04 18.50
C PRO A 1000 41.84 -5.14 19.13
N ARG A 1001 40.58 -5.49 18.86
CA ARG A 1001 39.40 -4.74 19.29
C ARG A 1001 38.72 -5.42 20.46
N ARG A 1002 38.07 -4.61 21.30
CA ARG A 1002 37.24 -5.12 22.39
C ARG A 1002 35.98 -5.77 21.82
N GLU A 1003 35.73 -7.01 22.20
CA GLU A 1003 34.60 -7.82 21.74
C GLU A 1003 34.05 -8.63 22.91
N THR A 1004 32.72 -8.79 22.95
CA THR A 1004 32.04 -9.63 23.94
C THR A 1004 32.06 -11.08 23.47
N ILE A 1005 32.72 -11.95 24.21
CA ILE A 1005 32.95 -13.35 23.79
C ILE A 1005 31.90 -14.32 24.37
N HIS A 1006 31.49 -14.16 25.64
CA HIS A 1006 30.48 -14.97 26.36
C HIS A 1006 29.91 -14.24 27.58
N TYR A 1007 28.59 -14.27 27.82
CA TYR A 1007 27.91 -13.79 29.06
C TYR A 1007 28.60 -12.57 29.72
N ASP A 1008 28.75 -11.48 28.97
CA ASP A 1008 29.35 -10.20 29.39
C ASP A 1008 30.88 -10.17 29.61
N ALA A 1009 31.61 -11.23 29.32
CA ALA A 1009 33.07 -11.20 29.29
C ALA A 1009 33.58 -10.49 28.03
N GLU A 1010 34.28 -9.36 28.24
CA GLU A 1010 35.01 -8.64 27.19
C GLU A 1010 36.43 -9.20 27.02
N ALA A 1011 36.88 -9.39 25.78
CA ALA A 1011 38.30 -9.54 25.48
C ALA A 1011 38.70 -8.76 24.24
N ARG A 1012 40.01 -8.57 24.07
CA ARG A 1012 40.58 -8.00 22.86
C ARG A 1012 40.87 -9.10 21.86
N VAL A 1013 40.16 -9.08 20.74
CA VAL A 1013 40.26 -10.07 19.68
C VAL A 1013 40.79 -9.42 18.42
N GLY A 1014 41.81 -10.04 17.81
CA GLY A 1014 42.33 -9.64 16.51
C GLY A 1014 41.56 -10.29 15.36
N GLY A 1015 41.42 -9.55 14.26
CA GLY A 1015 40.84 -10.05 13.01
C GLY A 1015 41.80 -10.91 12.19
N ILE A 1016 41.45 -11.22 10.95
CA ILE A 1016 42.30 -12.05 10.07
C ILE A 1016 43.62 -11.36 9.73
N GLY A 1017 43.63 -10.04 9.51
CA GLY A 1017 44.86 -9.28 9.28
C GLY A 1017 45.83 -9.35 10.46
N HIS A 1018 45.31 -9.31 11.69
CA HIS A 1018 46.09 -9.49 12.91
C HIS A 1018 46.74 -10.87 12.98
N ALA A 1019 45.95 -11.92 12.76
CA ALA A 1019 46.43 -13.30 12.82
C ALA A 1019 47.50 -13.58 11.74
N VAL A 1020 47.29 -13.10 10.51
CA VAL A 1020 48.30 -13.22 9.44
C VAL A 1020 49.57 -12.47 9.82
N ALA A 1021 49.49 -11.25 10.34
CA ALA A 1021 50.67 -10.50 10.77
C ALA A 1021 51.44 -11.18 11.92
N GLN A 1022 50.75 -11.79 12.89
CA GLN A 1022 51.38 -12.56 13.95
C GLN A 1022 52.08 -13.82 13.43
N ASP A 1023 51.45 -14.54 12.51
CA ASP A 1023 52.04 -15.73 11.89
C ASP A 1023 53.27 -15.37 11.06
N LEU A 1024 53.25 -14.25 10.34
CA LEU A 1024 54.42 -13.70 9.65
C LEU A 1024 55.51 -13.30 10.66
N ALA A 1025 55.19 -12.62 11.75
CA ALA A 1025 56.17 -12.27 12.78
C ALA A 1025 56.88 -13.52 13.34
N LEU A 1026 56.11 -14.56 13.66
CA LEU A 1026 56.64 -15.82 14.18
C LEU A 1026 57.46 -16.58 13.13
N ARG A 1027 56.97 -16.64 11.88
CA ARG A 1027 57.68 -17.30 10.78
C ARG A 1027 59.04 -16.65 10.54
N TRP A 1028 59.12 -15.32 10.50
CA TRP A 1028 60.38 -14.62 10.24
C TRP A 1028 61.33 -14.73 11.44
N ARG A 1029 60.81 -14.69 12.67
CA ARG A 1029 61.62 -14.95 13.87
C ARG A 1029 62.23 -16.35 13.87
N ARG A 1030 61.48 -17.36 13.42
CA ARG A 1030 61.97 -18.74 13.27
C ARG A 1030 62.96 -18.92 12.11
N ALA A 1031 62.91 -18.07 11.08
CA ALA A 1031 63.81 -18.11 9.93
C ALA A 1031 65.19 -17.49 10.21
N VAL A 1032 65.35 -16.72 11.30
CA VAL A 1032 66.61 -16.05 11.65
C VAL A 1032 67.82 -17.00 11.73
N PRO A 1033 67.75 -18.18 12.38
CA PRO A 1033 68.88 -19.10 12.45
C PRO A 1033 69.30 -19.65 11.08
N GLU A 1034 68.35 -19.80 10.15
CA GLU A 1034 68.60 -20.25 8.78
C GLU A 1034 69.25 -19.14 7.94
N ALA A 1035 68.88 -17.88 8.20
CA ALA A 1035 69.50 -16.71 7.55
C ALA A 1035 70.96 -16.48 7.99
N GLY A 1036 71.36 -17.00 9.15
CA GLY A 1036 72.74 -16.94 9.67
C GLY A 1036 72.82 -16.53 11.15
N ARG A 1037 74.05 -16.38 11.66
CA ARG A 1037 74.28 -16.07 13.08
C ARG A 1037 74.12 -14.58 13.36
N LEU A 1038 73.33 -14.24 14.39
CA LEU A 1038 73.23 -12.86 14.89
C LEU A 1038 74.47 -12.47 15.73
N PRO A 1039 74.90 -11.20 15.65
CA PRO A 1039 76.05 -10.70 16.42
C PRO A 1039 75.73 -10.35 17.88
N VAL A 1040 74.43 -10.25 18.21
CA VAL A 1040 73.91 -9.88 19.53
C VAL A 1040 72.75 -10.80 19.92
N ASP A 1041 72.27 -10.70 21.16
CA ASP A 1041 71.08 -11.41 21.62
C ASP A 1041 69.85 -11.06 20.76
N ALA A 1042 69.18 -12.10 20.26
CA ALA A 1042 68.09 -11.96 19.29
C ALA A 1042 66.84 -11.30 19.90
N ASP A 1043 66.54 -11.59 21.16
CA ASP A 1043 65.34 -11.09 21.82
C ASP A 1043 65.52 -9.61 22.19
N ALA A 1044 66.68 -9.25 22.75
CA ALA A 1044 67.02 -7.86 23.04
C ALA A 1044 67.04 -6.99 21.77
N LEU A 1045 67.65 -7.48 20.68
CA LEU A 1045 67.66 -6.76 19.41
C LEU A 1045 66.25 -6.62 18.82
N HIS A 1046 65.43 -7.66 18.88
CA HIS A 1046 64.04 -7.60 18.42
C HIS A 1046 63.23 -6.54 19.16
N ASP A 1047 63.34 -6.50 20.49
CA ASP A 1047 62.62 -5.54 21.32
C ASP A 1047 63.06 -4.09 21.04
N ILE A 1048 64.35 -3.86 20.81
CA ILE A 1048 64.89 -2.55 20.42
C ILE A 1048 64.36 -2.14 19.04
N LEU A 1049 64.41 -3.04 18.05
CA LEU A 1049 63.92 -2.78 16.71
C LEU A 1049 62.41 -2.47 16.70
N LEU A 1050 61.64 -3.16 17.56
CA LEU A 1050 60.21 -2.92 17.75
C LEU A 1050 59.93 -1.59 18.45
N ALA A 1051 60.71 -1.24 19.48
CA ALA A 1051 60.56 0.02 20.22
C ALA A 1051 60.95 1.24 19.37
N ARG A 1052 61.97 1.08 18.52
CA ARG A 1052 62.50 2.12 17.61
C ARG A 1052 62.00 1.95 16.18
N ILE A 1053 60.80 1.40 16.00
CA ILE A 1053 60.24 1.09 14.68
C ILE A 1053 60.26 2.30 13.74
N GLU A 1054 60.06 3.51 14.28
CA GLU A 1054 59.97 4.75 13.50
C GLU A 1054 61.31 5.16 12.86
N ASP A 1055 62.43 4.73 13.44
CA ASP A 1055 63.77 5.14 13.02
C ASP A 1055 64.23 4.43 11.73
N TRP A 1056 63.59 3.32 11.35
CA TRP A 1056 64.01 2.49 10.22
C TRP A 1056 62.87 2.08 9.28
N THR A 1057 61.66 2.59 9.51
CA THR A 1057 60.49 2.34 8.66
C THR A 1057 59.78 3.65 8.34
N ARG A 1058 58.99 3.67 7.25
CA ARG A 1058 58.14 4.81 6.88
C ARG A 1058 56.68 4.49 7.12
N SER A 1059 55.92 5.47 7.61
CA SER A 1059 54.46 5.37 7.65
C SER A 1059 53.88 5.46 6.23
N ILE A 1060 52.80 4.75 5.97
CA ILE A 1060 52.08 4.74 4.70
C ILE A 1060 50.72 5.44 4.91
N PRO A 1061 50.60 6.76 4.65
CA PRO A 1061 49.40 7.52 4.97
C PRO A 1061 48.13 6.97 4.30
N GLY A 1062 47.04 6.92 5.07
CA GLY A 1062 45.71 6.48 4.62
C GLY A 1062 45.60 4.97 4.36
N SER A 1063 46.61 4.18 4.73
CA SER A 1063 46.56 2.72 4.62
C SER A 1063 45.67 2.06 5.68
N LEU A 1064 45.35 2.78 6.77
CA LEU A 1064 44.34 2.37 7.74
C LEU A 1064 42.95 2.41 7.10
N ASP A 1065 42.63 3.39 6.25
CA ASP A 1065 41.29 3.55 5.66
C ASP A 1065 40.86 2.31 4.88
N ASP A 1066 41.80 1.63 4.23
CA ASP A 1066 41.56 0.40 3.46
C ASP A 1066 41.26 -0.83 4.33
N VAL A 1067 41.51 -0.78 5.65
CA VAL A 1067 41.24 -1.90 6.56
C VAL A 1067 39.73 -1.97 6.86
N PRO A 1068 39.08 -3.15 6.80
CA PRO A 1068 37.71 -3.29 7.28
C PRO A 1068 37.60 -2.90 8.75
N SER A 1069 36.51 -2.21 9.12
CA SER A 1069 36.35 -1.68 10.48
C SER A 1069 36.51 -2.79 11.54
N GLU A 1070 35.98 -3.97 11.27
CA GLU A 1070 36.01 -5.19 12.08
C GLU A 1070 37.41 -5.75 12.35
N ASP A 1071 38.39 -5.43 11.50
CA ASP A 1071 39.73 -6.02 11.54
C ASP A 1071 40.75 -5.15 12.30
N ALA A 1072 40.38 -3.92 12.65
CA ALA A 1072 41.26 -2.98 13.33
C ALA A 1072 40.48 -2.12 14.34
N ASN A 1073 41.03 -1.98 15.55
CA ASN A 1073 40.41 -1.17 16.59
C ASN A 1073 40.44 0.33 16.25
N ARG A 1074 39.27 0.93 15.99
CA ARG A 1074 39.11 2.38 15.78
C ARG A 1074 38.22 3.03 16.82
N ASP A 1075 37.97 2.37 17.93
CA ASP A 1075 37.06 2.89 18.96
C ASP A 1075 37.67 4.15 19.63
N PRO A 1076 37.04 5.34 19.52
CA PRO A 1076 37.53 6.53 20.23
C PRO A 1076 37.43 6.39 21.75
N ALA A 1077 36.62 5.45 22.27
CA ALA A 1077 36.57 5.17 23.70
C ALA A 1077 37.84 4.44 24.20
N ASP A 1078 38.61 3.81 23.31
CA ASP A 1078 39.86 3.14 23.66
C ASP A 1078 41.06 4.11 23.64
N PRO A 1079 42.07 3.91 24.53
CA PRO A 1079 43.30 4.70 24.54
C PRO A 1079 44.01 4.77 23.17
N PRO A 1080 44.67 5.89 22.81
CA PRO A 1080 45.43 6.02 21.56
C PRO A 1080 46.46 4.90 21.30
N THR A 1081 47.03 4.33 22.35
CA THR A 1081 47.98 3.22 22.31
C THR A 1081 47.37 1.88 21.90
N LEU A 1082 46.04 1.76 21.89
CA LEU A 1082 45.28 0.58 21.50
C LEU A 1082 44.48 0.79 20.21
N ARG A 1083 44.36 2.03 19.74
CA ARG A 1083 43.75 2.35 18.45
C ARG A 1083 44.71 2.05 17.31
N ALA A 1084 44.16 1.61 16.19
CA ALA A 1084 44.90 1.26 15.01
C ALA A 1084 45.55 2.49 14.35
N LEU A 1085 46.69 2.28 13.70
CA LEU A 1085 47.46 3.28 12.96
C LEU A 1085 47.64 2.86 11.50
N ASP A 1086 48.11 3.81 10.68
CA ASP A 1086 48.58 3.51 9.33
C ASP A 1086 49.70 2.47 9.34
N LYS A 1087 49.70 1.58 8.34
CA LYS A 1087 50.74 0.58 8.10
C LYS A 1087 52.11 1.24 7.87
N ARG A 1088 53.16 0.46 8.02
CA ARG A 1088 54.55 0.90 7.80
C ARG A 1088 55.26 -0.03 6.84
N SER A 1089 56.16 0.51 6.02
CA SER A 1089 57.10 -0.23 5.18
C SER A 1089 58.54 0.05 5.60
N VAL A 1090 59.47 -0.83 5.28
CA VAL A 1090 60.90 -0.57 5.47
C VAL A 1090 61.31 0.72 4.75
N ASP A 1091 62.16 1.53 5.38
CA ASP A 1091 62.85 2.59 4.68
C ASP A 1091 64.07 1.96 3.97
N PRO A 1092 64.13 1.91 2.62
CA PRO A 1092 65.23 1.24 1.93
C PRO A 1092 66.62 1.80 2.29
N VAL A 1093 66.70 3.06 2.73
CA VAL A 1093 67.95 3.70 3.13
C VAL A 1093 68.39 3.25 4.53
N MET A 1094 67.43 3.09 5.45
CA MET A 1094 67.71 2.74 6.85
C MET A 1094 67.70 1.22 7.09
N PHE A 1095 67.06 0.46 6.20
CA PHE A 1095 66.91 -0.99 6.28
C PHE A 1095 68.16 -1.72 5.77
N VAL A 1096 69.32 -1.35 6.30
CA VAL A 1096 70.60 -2.01 6.06
C VAL A 1096 71.16 -2.57 7.38
N THR A 1097 71.87 -3.69 7.31
CA THR A 1097 72.33 -4.46 8.50
C THR A 1097 73.06 -3.60 9.51
N GLU A 1098 73.99 -2.75 9.06
CA GLU A 1098 74.83 -1.90 9.91
C GLU A 1098 73.99 -0.87 10.68
N THR A 1099 73.08 -0.17 10.00
CA THR A 1099 72.18 0.82 10.60
C THR A 1099 71.25 0.17 11.63
N LEU A 1100 70.64 -0.97 11.30
CA LEU A 1100 69.75 -1.70 12.21
C LEU A 1100 70.48 -2.21 13.46
N LEU A 1101 71.73 -2.66 13.35
CA LEU A 1101 72.56 -3.02 14.50
C LEU A 1101 72.97 -1.78 15.32
N GLY A 1102 73.22 -0.65 14.66
CA GLY A 1102 73.54 0.61 15.29
C GLY A 1102 72.44 1.10 16.25
N LEU A 1103 71.18 0.73 16.00
CA LEU A 1103 70.05 1.05 16.88
C LEU A 1103 70.14 0.37 18.26
N ALA A 1104 70.84 -0.77 18.35
CA ALA A 1104 71.04 -1.54 19.58
C ALA A 1104 72.27 -1.10 20.38
N SER A 1105 73.12 -0.25 19.81
CA SER A 1105 74.17 0.42 20.57
C SER A 1105 73.51 1.54 21.40
N PRO A 1106 73.84 1.68 22.70
CA PRO A 1106 73.35 2.82 23.48
C PRO A 1106 73.90 4.09 22.85
N ALA A 1107 73.06 4.78 22.07
CA ALA A 1107 73.33 6.14 21.70
C ALA A 1107 73.39 6.94 23.01
N THR A 1108 74.54 7.52 23.30
CA THR A 1108 74.62 8.60 24.28
C THR A 1108 73.62 9.66 23.80
N PRO A 1109 72.60 10.03 24.60
CA PRO A 1109 71.64 11.02 24.14
C PRO A 1109 72.40 12.32 23.92
N GLU A 1110 72.51 12.77 22.67
CA GLU A 1110 72.71 14.19 22.43
C GLU A 1110 71.48 14.90 23.01
N PRO A 1111 71.66 15.91 23.88
CA PRO A 1111 70.54 16.65 24.41
C PRO A 1111 69.75 17.26 23.24
N PRO A 1112 68.42 17.41 23.35
CA PRO A 1112 67.68 18.17 22.36
C PRO A 1112 68.35 19.52 22.21
N GLN A 1113 68.76 19.88 20.99
CA GLN A 1113 69.13 21.25 20.70
C GLN A 1113 67.91 22.10 21.09
N ALA A 1114 68.07 22.90 22.15
CA ALA A 1114 67.08 23.89 22.50
C ALA A 1114 66.81 24.72 21.22
N PRO A 1115 65.54 25.02 20.89
CA PRO A 1115 65.27 25.91 19.78
C PRO A 1115 66.10 27.17 19.98
N ALA A 1116 66.93 27.52 18.99
CA ALA A 1116 67.81 28.68 19.07
C ALA A 1116 66.98 29.89 19.51
N ALA A 1117 67.42 30.61 20.55
CA ALA A 1117 66.71 31.78 21.04
C ALA A 1117 66.47 32.75 19.88
N GLN A 1118 65.20 32.93 19.53
CA GLN A 1118 64.76 33.73 18.40
C GLN A 1118 64.45 35.14 18.89
N VAL A 1119 65.02 36.13 18.23
CA VAL A 1119 64.98 37.53 18.65
C VAL A 1119 64.57 38.39 17.46
N TYR A 1120 63.57 39.24 17.65
CA TYR A 1120 63.20 40.27 16.68
C TYR A 1120 63.99 41.55 16.93
N VAL A 1121 64.28 42.29 15.86
CA VAL A 1121 64.99 43.57 15.91
C VAL A 1121 64.08 44.64 15.34
N TYR A 1122 64.02 45.81 15.97
CA TYR A 1122 63.22 46.94 15.50
C TYR A 1122 64.11 48.01 14.88
N ARG A 1123 63.92 48.27 13.57
CA ARG A 1123 64.58 49.31 12.77
C ARG A 1123 63.56 49.89 11.81
N ASP A 1124 62.78 50.87 12.26
CA ASP A 1124 61.59 51.42 11.59
C ASP A 1124 60.42 50.42 11.41
N ALA A 1125 60.70 49.14 11.20
CA ALA A 1125 59.79 48.00 11.23
C ALA A 1125 60.36 46.84 12.07
N LEU A 1126 59.50 45.88 12.41
CA LEU A 1126 59.89 44.66 13.12
C LEU A 1126 60.50 43.65 12.11
N GLU A 1127 61.76 43.30 12.29
CA GLU A 1127 62.49 42.35 11.46
C GLU A 1127 62.86 41.10 12.27
N GLY A 1128 62.86 39.93 11.62
CA GLY A 1128 63.18 38.64 12.24
C GLY A 1128 62.03 37.62 12.13
N PRO A 1129 62.04 36.54 12.95
CA PRO A 1129 62.96 36.30 14.06
C PRO A 1129 64.35 35.82 13.60
N PHE A 1130 65.41 36.41 14.17
CA PHE A 1130 66.79 35.98 13.95
C PHE A 1130 67.28 35.11 15.12
N PRO A 1131 68.12 34.10 14.88
CA PRO A 1131 68.85 33.44 15.96
C PRO A 1131 69.88 34.41 16.57
N ILE A 1132 70.14 34.28 17.88
CA ILE A 1132 71.10 35.15 18.58
C ILE A 1132 72.49 35.18 17.94
N THR A 1133 72.92 34.08 17.29
CA THR A 1133 74.19 33.99 16.56
C THR A 1133 74.27 34.93 15.36
N GLU A 1134 73.14 35.22 14.70
CA GLU A 1134 73.07 36.15 13.59
C GLU A 1134 73.10 37.61 14.10
N LEU A 1135 72.48 37.89 15.25
CA LEU A 1135 72.60 39.21 15.90
C LEU A 1135 74.03 39.51 16.37
N VAL A 1136 74.77 38.50 16.84
CA VAL A 1136 76.20 38.60 17.14
C VAL A 1136 77.00 38.95 15.88
N ALA A 1137 76.67 38.36 14.73
CA ALA A 1137 77.31 38.69 13.46
C ALA A 1137 76.97 40.12 13.01
N MET A 1138 75.73 40.56 13.17
CA MET A 1138 75.30 41.95 12.87
C MET A 1138 75.98 42.97 13.79
N ALA A 1139 76.14 42.67 15.08
CA ALA A 1139 76.89 43.50 16.02
C ALA A 1139 78.36 43.65 15.60
N ARG A 1140 79.03 42.54 15.24
CA ARG A 1140 80.42 42.55 14.75
C ARG A 1140 80.58 43.25 13.41
N ALA A 1141 79.57 43.19 12.55
CA ALA A 1141 79.55 43.90 11.27
C ALA A 1141 79.21 45.40 11.43
N GLY A 1142 78.94 45.87 12.65
CA GLY A 1142 78.56 47.26 12.94
C GLY A 1142 77.17 47.64 12.43
N THR A 1143 76.35 46.66 12.02
CA THR A 1143 75.00 46.89 11.51
C THR A 1143 73.95 46.85 12.61
N LEU A 1144 74.25 46.38 13.82
CA LEU A 1144 73.40 46.44 15.01
C LEU A 1144 74.04 47.41 16.03
N HIS A 1145 73.28 48.37 16.56
CA HIS A 1145 73.76 49.35 17.55
C HIS A 1145 73.24 49.04 18.95
N ALA A 1146 73.97 49.49 19.98
CA ALA A 1146 73.65 49.20 21.39
C ALA A 1146 72.24 49.65 21.80
N ASP A 1147 71.73 50.73 21.21
CA ASP A 1147 70.42 51.34 21.45
C ASP A 1147 69.28 50.72 20.62
N THR A 1148 69.60 49.87 19.64
CA THR A 1148 68.59 49.21 18.79
C THR A 1148 67.67 48.33 19.64
N GLN A 1149 66.35 48.54 19.57
CA GLN A 1149 65.39 47.76 20.34
C GLN A 1149 65.27 46.34 19.78
N ILE A 1150 65.35 45.34 20.66
CA ILE A 1150 65.19 43.93 20.35
C ILE A 1150 64.15 43.27 21.26
N TYR A 1151 63.50 42.24 20.75
CA TYR A 1151 62.51 41.45 21.47
C TYR A 1151 62.84 39.96 21.38
N PRO A 1152 63.44 39.37 22.44
CA PRO A 1152 63.58 37.93 22.54
C PRO A 1152 62.20 37.28 22.62
N LEU A 1153 61.95 36.23 21.85
CA LEU A 1153 60.67 35.54 21.81
C LEU A 1153 60.33 34.98 23.21
N GLY A 1154 59.32 35.57 23.87
CA GLY A 1154 58.92 35.24 25.25
C GLY A 1154 59.50 36.15 26.34
N GLY A 1155 60.25 37.20 25.97
CA GLY A 1155 60.82 38.21 26.87
C GLY A 1155 60.11 39.57 26.80
N ALA A 1156 60.82 40.64 27.18
CA ALA A 1156 60.38 42.02 27.07
C ALA A 1156 61.29 42.81 26.11
N TRP A 1157 60.78 43.93 25.59
CA TRP A 1157 61.58 44.85 24.77
C TRP A 1157 62.78 45.38 25.55
N MET A 1158 63.94 45.30 24.94
CA MET A 1158 65.19 45.81 25.52
C MET A 1158 66.13 46.33 24.43
N PRO A 1159 67.01 47.30 24.73
CA PRO A 1159 68.08 47.68 23.82
C PRO A 1159 69.08 46.53 23.64
N ALA A 1160 69.62 46.37 22.43
CA ALA A 1160 70.53 45.27 22.08
C ALA A 1160 71.77 45.21 22.99
N GLY A 1161 72.28 46.36 23.45
CA GLY A 1161 73.40 46.44 24.38
C GLY A 1161 73.07 45.96 25.80
N ALA A 1162 71.79 45.79 26.16
CA ALA A 1162 71.41 45.21 27.45
C ALA A 1162 71.28 43.68 27.40
N HIS A 1163 71.41 43.05 26.23
CA HIS A 1163 71.34 41.60 26.08
C HIS A 1163 72.71 40.98 26.42
N PRO A 1164 72.79 39.97 27.32
CA PRO A 1164 74.06 39.44 27.83
C PRO A 1164 75.05 39.01 26.75
N ASP A 1165 74.54 38.39 25.68
CA ASP A 1165 75.36 37.90 24.56
C ASP A 1165 75.80 38.99 23.56
N LEU A 1166 75.23 40.20 23.64
CA LEU A 1166 75.50 41.32 22.72
C LEU A 1166 76.18 42.51 23.41
N ASP A 1167 76.02 42.66 24.74
CA ASP A 1167 76.58 43.76 25.55
C ASP A 1167 78.09 43.95 25.32
N SER A 1168 78.86 42.87 25.45
CA SER A 1168 80.33 42.90 25.26
C SER A 1168 80.78 43.27 23.84
N LEU A 1169 79.91 43.15 22.82
CA LEU A 1169 80.20 43.47 21.43
C LEU A 1169 79.75 44.87 21.03
N LEU A 1170 78.80 45.45 21.77
CA LEU A 1170 78.16 46.73 21.47
C LEU A 1170 78.55 47.85 22.45
N ALA A 1171 79.27 47.53 23.52
CA ALA A 1171 79.83 48.52 24.43
C ALA A 1171 80.84 49.45 23.70
N PRO A 1172 80.76 50.78 23.89
CA PRO A 1172 81.75 51.69 23.33
C PRO A 1172 83.12 51.43 23.98
N GLY A 1173 84.14 51.24 23.15
CA GLY A 1173 85.53 51.08 23.61
C GLY A 1173 86.00 52.29 24.44
N PRO A 1174 86.94 52.12 25.37
CA PRO A 1174 87.46 53.22 26.18
C PRO A 1174 88.09 54.31 25.28
N PRO A 1175 87.96 55.59 25.64
CA PRO A 1175 88.57 56.68 24.87
C PRO A 1175 90.09 56.52 24.85
N GLY A 1176 90.67 56.64 23.66
CA GLY A 1176 92.03 56.21 23.35
C GLY A 1176 93.15 56.90 24.15
N SER A 1177 94.22 56.14 24.28
CA SER A 1177 95.61 56.60 24.42
C SER A 1177 96.48 55.80 23.47
#